data_AF-A0AA36MHA2-F1
#
_entry.id   AF-A0AA36MHA2-F1
#
_cell.length_a   1.000
_cell.length_b   1.000
_cell.length_c   1.000
_cell.angle_alpha   90.00
_cell.angle_beta   90.00
_cell.angle_gamma   90.00
#
_symmetry.space_group_name_H-M   'P 1'
#
loop_
_entity.id
_entity.type
_entity.pdbx_description
1 polymer ?
#
loop_
_entity_poly.entity_id
_entity_poly.type
_entity_poly.pdbx_seq_one_letter_code
_entity_poly.pdbx_strand_id
1 'polypeptide(L)'
;MASSTSTPQSIKTVLKNLKTIKRMAFDIGQSVVKIAYTATVARRRTTKERKLIHDAKHALRLYCIQVRLDDFEAVLSYIAENGRISTNKATFASTSSTHHLEQMIIDKLGLELHKVKEMDCLVRGTNFLLRNIEAESFTYDHHNEQCRYYFETIRPSMICPYLLVNVGTGVSVFRVDSDCKYERVGGSSLGGGCFFGLGNLLTSEVDLDEMMRMAEEGDHRQFDILVSDIYGGKYTNMGLSGDLIAGSFGKCARKCLADDLKNCPDYKNNVMRSLLLMISNSIGQFAFLYAQREKTNRIYFDGFLIRNHAIIMRTISYAIDFWSEGTQQAHFLRHEGYTSAIGAYLSGASFVDLSQAGFGAGYEAERLSWREYYSGCSELGRFVPTAPLSMGFTAGVLELECAEIILRPFPLLAENLKVYKPDVADLNLDGEAREFWLRTFEKSVDSVTKKALESQASCSSAVQRVQVFREKYLKQLQIIREKPFAYGNSNVRNLLDLREQLLNEQDFDDSYLHQKIVENAASIEQLSALLKSMDEIVDSSERLFRVSKGLLAGNVFDWGAEKVVEMMESAEGLPFDVAVASIPERPWLIDTYDEFAKSLDQKPYNCAAIFVDNSGADFLLGVIPFTRELIRRGTKVIIISNLSPALNDLTYGEMLGMVPLLRKADPFLRDAIDKELLMFEHSGQGSPCLDLRRVHSTLNRRVLEEQVDLIVIEGMGRALHTNLYAHFLCDSLKAAVIKTQWLADRMGGEIFSVVFKFERGKRNGSNAQAIVRSVSDF
;
A
#
# COMPACT_ATOMS: atom_id res chain seq x y z
N MET A 1 -3.67 -13.80 42.46
CA MET A 1 -4.89 -14.35 41.83
C MET A 1 -5.93 -13.24 41.75
N ALA A 2 -6.00 -12.57 40.61
CA ALA A 2 -7.16 -11.80 40.17
C ALA A 2 -7.40 -12.28 38.74
N SER A 3 -8.44 -13.09 38.53
CA SER A 3 -8.84 -13.52 37.20
C SER A 3 -9.43 -12.31 36.49
N SER A 4 -8.63 -11.65 35.65
CA SER A 4 -9.15 -10.68 34.69
C SER A 4 -9.96 -11.44 33.65
N THR A 5 -11.26 -11.63 33.90
CA THR A 5 -12.22 -12.00 32.87
C THR A 5 -12.20 -10.91 31.79
N SER A 6 -11.45 -11.14 30.72
CA SER A 6 -11.55 -10.34 29.50
C SER A 6 -12.99 -10.46 29.01
N THR A 7 -13.68 -9.33 28.87
CA THR A 7 -15.08 -9.31 28.43
C THR A 7 -15.20 -9.86 27.00
N PRO A 8 -16.19 -10.72 26.69
CA PRO A 8 -16.46 -11.23 25.34
C PRO A 8 -16.56 -10.14 24.25
N GLN A 9 -16.87 -8.90 24.66
CA GLN A 9 -16.99 -7.73 23.80
C GLN A 9 -15.67 -7.36 23.10
N SER A 10 -14.52 -7.50 23.78
CA SER A 10 -13.20 -7.15 23.24
C SER A 10 -12.73 -8.14 22.17
N ILE A 11 -12.94 -9.44 22.42
CA ILE A 11 -12.69 -10.54 21.47
C ILE A 11 -13.53 -10.36 20.20
N LYS A 12 -14.80 -9.98 20.38
CA LYS A 12 -15.74 -9.72 19.26
C LYS A 12 -15.28 -8.60 18.33
N THR A 13 -14.57 -7.59 18.84
CA THR A 13 -14.08 -6.48 18.00
C THR A 13 -12.89 -6.89 17.11
N VAL A 14 -12.11 -7.87 17.57
CA VAL A 14 -10.89 -8.35 16.93
C VAL A 14 -11.18 -9.44 15.89
N LEU A 15 -12.03 -10.41 16.25
CA LEU A 15 -12.36 -11.54 15.38
C LEU A 15 -13.57 -11.21 14.50
N LYS A 16 -13.35 -11.10 13.20
CA LYS A 16 -14.38 -10.73 12.21
C LYS A 16 -14.70 -11.87 11.26
N ASN A 17 -15.94 -11.89 10.75
CA ASN A 17 -16.39 -12.80 9.70
C ASN A 17 -16.19 -14.30 10.02
N LEU A 18 -16.31 -14.68 11.30
CA LEU A 18 -16.06 -16.04 11.76
C LEU A 18 -17.01 -17.09 11.14
N LYS A 19 -18.23 -16.69 10.75
CA LYS A 19 -19.23 -17.59 10.16
C LYS A 19 -18.90 -18.05 8.73
N THR A 20 -17.89 -17.47 8.11
CA THR A 20 -17.53 -17.69 6.71
C THR A 20 -16.05 -18.02 6.53
N ILE A 21 -15.40 -18.54 7.58
CA ILE A 21 -13.98 -18.92 7.54
C ILE A 21 -13.79 -20.00 6.49
N LYS A 22 -12.79 -19.80 5.63
CA LYS A 22 -12.40 -20.75 4.59
C LYS A 22 -11.28 -21.66 5.05
N ARG A 23 -10.20 -21.09 5.61
CA ARG A 23 -9.03 -21.83 6.09
C ARG A 23 -8.38 -21.08 7.26
N MET A 24 -7.72 -21.82 8.15
CA MET A 24 -6.98 -21.29 9.28
C MET A 24 -5.56 -21.86 9.34
N ALA A 25 -4.65 -21.07 9.91
CA ALA A 25 -3.30 -21.50 10.26
C ALA A 25 -2.80 -20.77 11.52
N PHE A 26 -1.79 -21.35 12.16
CA PHE A 26 -1.27 -20.89 13.44
C PHE A 26 0.26 -20.75 13.41
N ASP A 27 0.79 -19.71 14.03
CA ASP A 27 2.20 -19.59 14.43
C ASP A 27 2.25 -19.59 15.96
N ILE A 28 2.73 -20.68 16.54
CA ILE A 28 2.74 -20.91 17.99
C ILE A 28 4.11 -20.55 18.55
N GLY A 29 4.22 -19.33 19.09
CA GLY A 29 5.39 -18.85 19.82
C GLY A 29 5.34 -19.18 21.32
N GLN A 30 6.36 -18.72 22.06
CA GLN A 30 6.50 -19.01 23.49
C GLN A 30 5.48 -18.24 24.36
N SER A 31 5.23 -16.97 24.05
CA SER A 31 4.33 -16.09 24.82
C SER A 31 3.09 -15.63 24.02
N VAL A 32 3.11 -15.83 22.70
CA VAL A 32 2.14 -15.28 21.76
C VAL A 32 1.85 -16.29 20.67
N VAL A 33 0.57 -16.46 20.35
CA VAL A 33 0.09 -17.22 19.20
C VAL A 33 -0.43 -16.25 18.15
N LYS A 34 -0.06 -16.47 16.88
CA LYS A 34 -0.63 -15.72 15.77
C LYS A 34 -1.54 -16.63 14.97
N ILE A 35 -2.71 -16.11 14.63
CA ILE A 35 -3.76 -16.83 13.90
C ILE A 35 -3.91 -16.14 12.56
N ALA A 36 -3.73 -16.88 11.47
CA ALA A 36 -4.00 -16.42 10.12
C ALA A 36 -5.23 -17.17 9.58
N TYR A 37 -6.27 -16.47 9.16
CA TYR A 37 -7.44 -17.11 8.56
C TYR A 37 -8.03 -16.30 7.43
N THR A 38 -8.57 -16.98 6.42
CA THR A 38 -9.38 -16.33 5.38
C THR A 38 -10.86 -16.46 5.66
N ALA A 39 -11.64 -15.44 5.30
CA ALA A 39 -13.10 -15.48 5.31
C ALA A 39 -13.68 -14.74 4.11
N THR A 40 -14.84 -15.19 3.64
CA THR A 40 -15.60 -14.46 2.62
C THR A 40 -16.49 -13.41 3.26
N VAL A 41 -16.43 -12.18 2.76
CA VAL A 41 -17.25 -11.05 3.20
C VAL A 41 -18.31 -10.78 2.15
N ALA A 42 -19.57 -10.85 2.54
CA ALA A 42 -20.67 -10.53 1.63
C ALA A 42 -20.59 -9.05 1.24
N ARG A 43 -20.68 -8.76 -0.07
CA ARG A 43 -20.76 -7.39 -0.55
C ARG A 43 -22.22 -6.99 -0.75
N ARG A 44 -22.47 -5.71 -0.65
CA ARG A 44 -23.72 -5.10 -1.09
C ARG A 44 -23.39 -4.12 -2.21
N ARG A 45 -24.34 -3.93 -3.11
CA ARG A 45 -24.21 -2.99 -4.20
C ARG A 45 -25.44 -2.10 -4.32
N THR A 46 -25.23 -0.87 -4.77
CA THR A 46 -26.30 0.08 -5.03
C THR A 46 -26.75 -0.06 -6.48
N THR A 47 -28.06 -0.23 -6.72
CA THR A 47 -28.61 -0.28 -8.07
C THR A 47 -28.84 1.12 -8.65
N LYS A 48 -29.07 1.22 -9.96
CA LYS A 48 -29.41 2.49 -10.62
C LYS A 48 -30.67 3.14 -10.03
N GLU A 49 -31.58 2.35 -9.48
CA GLU A 49 -32.77 2.80 -8.76
C GLU A 49 -32.47 3.26 -7.32
N ARG A 50 -31.20 3.41 -6.95
CA ARG A 50 -30.72 3.88 -5.64
C ARG A 50 -31.15 2.97 -4.49
N LYS A 51 -31.22 1.66 -4.76
CA LYS A 51 -31.55 0.61 -3.78
C LYS A 51 -30.30 -0.19 -3.44
N LEU A 52 -30.10 -0.43 -2.15
CA LEU A 52 -29.04 -1.32 -1.69
C LEU A 52 -29.52 -2.77 -1.75
N ILE A 53 -28.78 -3.63 -2.45
CA ILE A 53 -29.07 -5.06 -2.57
C ILE A 53 -27.84 -5.90 -2.23
N HIS A 54 -28.06 -7.19 -1.91
CA HIS A 54 -26.97 -8.13 -1.78
C HIS A 54 -26.29 -8.36 -3.14
N ASP A 55 -24.98 -8.22 -3.17
CA ASP A 55 -24.19 -8.63 -4.32
C ASP A 55 -24.03 -10.16 -4.30
N ALA A 56 -24.05 -10.78 -5.48
CA ALA A 56 -23.72 -12.18 -5.62
C ALA A 56 -22.22 -12.44 -5.36
N LYS A 57 -21.38 -11.42 -5.59
CA LYS A 57 -19.94 -11.49 -5.34
C LYS A 57 -19.63 -11.32 -3.85
N HIS A 58 -18.58 -12.01 -3.41
CA HIS A 58 -18.07 -11.95 -2.05
C HIS A 58 -16.61 -11.54 -2.11
N ALA A 59 -16.16 -10.64 -1.24
CA ALA A 59 -14.73 -10.38 -1.10
C ALA A 59 -14.07 -11.53 -0.34
N LEU A 60 -12.81 -11.84 -0.66
CA LEU A 60 -11.96 -12.68 0.17
C LEU A 60 -11.03 -11.82 1.01
N ARG A 61 -11.05 -11.99 2.34
CA ARG A 61 -10.14 -11.29 3.26
C ARG A 61 -9.30 -12.27 4.07
N LEU A 62 -8.03 -11.93 4.28
CA LEU A 62 -7.08 -12.61 5.15
C LEU A 62 -6.90 -11.78 6.41
N TYR A 63 -7.18 -12.38 7.56
CA TYR A 63 -7.04 -11.81 8.88
C TYR A 63 -5.83 -12.44 9.54
N CYS A 64 -4.93 -11.62 10.06
CA CYS A 64 -3.79 -12.05 10.85
C CYS A 64 -3.91 -11.41 12.23
N ILE A 65 -4.02 -12.24 13.26
CA ILE A 65 -4.32 -11.79 14.62
C ILE A 65 -3.22 -12.27 15.55
N GLN A 66 -2.74 -11.39 16.41
CA GLN A 66 -1.74 -11.71 17.44
C GLN A 66 -2.41 -11.74 18.82
N VAL A 67 -2.32 -12.88 19.51
CA VAL A 67 -2.98 -13.13 20.79
C VAL A 67 -1.95 -13.60 21.83
N ARG A 68 -2.05 -13.12 23.08
CA ARG A 68 -1.27 -13.65 24.20
C ARG A 68 -1.65 -15.09 24.48
N LEU A 69 -0.69 -15.89 24.92
CA LEU A 69 -0.94 -17.30 25.23
C LEU A 69 -2.04 -17.46 26.31
N ASP A 70 -2.05 -16.59 27.32
CA ASP A 70 -3.04 -16.59 28.40
C ASP A 70 -4.49 -16.40 27.91
N ASP A 71 -4.67 -15.67 26.81
CA ASP A 71 -5.99 -15.39 26.21
C ASP A 71 -6.37 -16.40 25.11
N PHE A 72 -5.46 -17.30 24.73
CA PHE A 72 -5.60 -18.14 23.54
C PHE A 72 -6.77 -19.13 23.66
N GLU A 73 -6.96 -19.76 24.82
CA GLU A 73 -8.09 -20.68 25.02
C GLU A 73 -9.44 -19.98 24.91
N ALA A 74 -9.56 -18.76 25.44
CA ALA A 74 -10.78 -17.96 25.35
C ALA A 74 -11.09 -17.60 23.89
N VAL A 75 -10.05 -17.27 23.11
CA VAL A 75 -10.17 -17.02 21.66
C VAL A 75 -10.63 -18.26 20.91
N LEU A 76 -10.04 -19.44 21.17
CA LEU A 76 -10.47 -20.69 20.53
C LEU A 76 -11.91 -21.03 20.87
N SER A 77 -12.29 -20.87 22.15
CA SER A 77 -13.67 -21.13 22.60
C SER A 77 -14.66 -20.19 21.91
N TYR A 78 -14.30 -18.91 21.76
CA TYR A 78 -15.13 -17.95 21.03
C TYR A 78 -15.29 -18.32 19.54
N ILE A 79 -14.22 -18.78 18.89
CA ILE A 79 -14.26 -19.25 17.49
C ILE A 79 -15.12 -20.52 17.38
N ALA A 80 -15.02 -21.46 18.32
CA ALA A 80 -15.82 -22.67 18.34
C ALA A 80 -17.33 -22.36 18.46
N GLU A 81 -17.70 -21.39 19.30
CA GLU A 81 -19.09 -21.00 19.54
C GLU A 81 -19.70 -20.18 18.39
N ASN A 82 -18.91 -19.30 17.76
CA ASN A 82 -19.42 -18.29 16.83
C ASN A 82 -18.97 -18.49 15.37
N GLY A 83 -17.99 -19.36 15.14
CA GLY A 83 -17.36 -19.58 13.86
C GLY A 83 -17.88 -20.77 13.10
N ARG A 84 -17.62 -20.77 11.79
CA ARG A 84 -17.83 -21.91 10.90
C ARG A 84 -16.66 -21.97 9.93
N ILE A 85 -15.87 -23.02 10.07
CA ILE A 85 -14.66 -23.26 9.26
C ILE A 85 -15.05 -24.21 8.13
N SER A 86 -14.76 -23.82 6.90
CA SER A 86 -15.14 -24.60 5.71
C SER A 86 -14.27 -25.85 5.53
N THR A 87 -13.00 -25.79 5.94
CA THR A 87 -12.08 -26.92 5.93
C THR A 87 -11.99 -27.57 7.31
N ASN A 88 -11.81 -28.89 7.34
CA ASN A 88 -11.47 -29.61 8.58
C ASN A 88 -9.95 -29.64 8.85
N LYS A 89 -9.14 -29.03 7.98
CA LYS A 89 -7.68 -29.00 8.08
C LYS A 89 -7.17 -27.61 8.39
N ALA A 90 -6.12 -27.54 9.21
CA ALA A 90 -5.34 -26.35 9.48
C ALA A 90 -3.85 -26.68 9.55
N THR A 91 -3.01 -25.70 9.26
CA THR A 91 -1.55 -25.82 9.37
C THR A 91 -1.04 -25.05 10.58
N PHE A 92 0.09 -25.48 11.13
CA PHE A 92 0.76 -24.69 12.16
C PHE A 92 2.28 -24.76 12.05
N ALA A 93 2.94 -23.67 12.45
CA ALA A 93 4.37 -23.60 12.67
C ALA A 93 4.67 -23.42 14.17
N SER A 94 5.74 -24.04 14.66
CA SER A 94 6.22 -23.86 16.03
C SER A 94 7.71 -24.16 16.17
N THR A 95 8.39 -23.38 17.03
CA THR A 95 9.82 -23.51 17.37
C THR A 95 10.08 -24.53 18.48
N SER A 96 9.07 -24.86 19.28
CA SER A 96 9.17 -25.68 20.48
C SER A 96 8.10 -26.77 20.51
N SER A 97 8.16 -27.67 21.50
CA SER A 97 7.10 -28.65 21.70
C SER A 97 5.81 -27.95 22.13
N THR A 98 4.77 -28.10 21.32
CA THR A 98 3.48 -27.39 21.45
C THR A 98 2.31 -28.35 21.62
N HIS A 99 2.58 -29.60 21.99
CA HIS A 99 1.59 -30.69 22.06
C HIS A 99 0.31 -30.32 22.82
N HIS A 100 0.43 -29.61 23.96
CA HIS A 100 -0.73 -29.19 24.73
C HIS A 100 -1.61 -28.16 23.99
N LEU A 101 -1.00 -27.24 23.25
CA LEU A 101 -1.72 -26.23 22.44
C LEU A 101 -2.29 -26.85 21.17
N GLU A 102 -1.56 -27.79 20.56
CA GLU A 102 -2.06 -28.57 19.43
C GLU A 102 -3.32 -29.34 19.83
N GLN A 103 -3.27 -30.05 20.96
CA GLN A 103 -4.43 -30.77 21.48
C GLN A 103 -5.59 -29.82 21.82
N MET A 104 -5.30 -28.67 22.42
CA MET A 104 -6.31 -27.64 22.72
C MET A 104 -7.03 -27.14 21.45
N ILE A 105 -6.28 -26.91 20.36
CA ILE A 105 -6.87 -26.51 19.07
C ILE A 105 -7.75 -27.63 18.51
N ILE A 106 -7.26 -28.89 18.54
CA ILE A 106 -8.00 -30.06 18.07
C ILE A 106 -9.31 -30.22 18.85
N ASP A 107 -9.25 -30.18 20.19
CA ASP A 107 -10.39 -30.42 21.06
C ASP A 107 -11.45 -29.32 20.93
N LYS A 108 -11.03 -28.06 20.79
CA LYS A 108 -11.95 -26.91 20.72
C LYS A 108 -12.54 -26.70 19.32
N LEU A 109 -11.73 -26.85 18.25
CA LEU A 109 -12.13 -26.51 16.89
C LEU A 109 -12.43 -27.73 16.00
N GLY A 110 -12.06 -28.94 16.42
CA GLY A 110 -12.27 -30.16 15.64
C GLY A 110 -11.46 -30.22 14.34
N LEU A 111 -10.27 -29.60 14.33
CA LEU A 111 -9.41 -29.50 13.14
C LEU A 111 -8.32 -30.58 13.14
N GLU A 112 -8.01 -31.11 11.96
CA GLU A 112 -6.80 -31.88 11.67
C GLU A 112 -5.63 -30.91 11.48
N LEU A 113 -4.61 -31.01 12.35
CA LEU A 113 -3.45 -30.12 12.32
C LEU A 113 -2.26 -30.73 11.57
N HIS A 114 -1.71 -29.97 10.64
CA HIS A 114 -0.50 -30.32 9.91
C HIS A 114 0.65 -29.39 10.29
N LYS A 115 1.71 -29.95 10.88
CA LYS A 115 2.92 -29.20 11.19
C LYS A 115 3.67 -28.86 9.90
N VAL A 116 3.95 -27.58 9.68
CA VAL A 116 4.77 -27.07 8.59
C VAL A 116 6.08 -26.52 9.14
N LYS A 117 7.13 -26.51 8.31
CA LYS A 117 8.43 -26.01 8.75
C LYS A 117 8.37 -24.50 8.93
N GLU A 118 8.73 -24.03 10.12
CA GLU A 118 8.74 -22.61 10.46
C GLU A 118 9.55 -21.77 9.47
N MET A 119 10.72 -22.24 9.06
CA MET A 119 11.60 -21.49 8.16
C MET A 119 11.00 -21.35 6.75
N ASP A 120 10.31 -22.38 6.24
CA ASP A 120 9.57 -22.28 4.98
C ASP A 120 8.48 -21.22 5.10
N CYS A 121 7.81 -21.17 6.26
CA CYS A 121 6.74 -20.21 6.53
C CYS A 121 7.28 -18.78 6.62
N LEU A 122 8.38 -18.57 7.34
CA LEU A 122 9.05 -17.28 7.48
C LEU A 122 9.40 -16.69 6.11
N VAL A 123 10.06 -17.47 5.24
CA VAL A 123 10.46 -17.02 3.90
C VAL A 123 9.25 -16.76 3.01
N ARG A 124 8.29 -17.69 2.98
CA ARG A 124 7.07 -17.55 2.16
C ARG A 124 6.23 -16.35 2.57
N GLY A 125 6.03 -16.15 3.88
CA GLY A 125 5.28 -15.01 4.40
C GLY A 125 5.98 -13.68 4.14
N THR A 126 7.30 -13.61 4.32
CA THR A 126 8.10 -12.42 4.01
C THR A 126 7.97 -12.04 2.53
N ASN A 127 8.14 -13.01 1.63
CA ASN A 127 7.98 -12.77 0.19
C ASN A 127 6.55 -12.38 -0.18
N PHE A 128 5.54 -12.97 0.46
CA PHE A 128 4.14 -12.62 0.23
C PHE A 128 3.87 -11.15 0.59
N LEU A 129 4.33 -10.70 1.76
CA LEU A 129 4.15 -9.32 2.22
C LEU A 129 4.91 -8.34 1.32
N LEU A 130 6.19 -8.58 1.04
CA LEU A 130 7.02 -7.72 0.18
C LEU A 130 6.47 -7.61 -1.26
N ARG A 131 5.72 -8.62 -1.74
CA ARG A 131 5.09 -8.58 -3.07
C ARG A 131 3.76 -7.85 -3.09
N ASN A 132 2.98 -7.96 -2.03
CA ASN A 132 1.58 -7.54 -2.03
C ASN A 132 1.34 -6.22 -1.31
N ILE A 133 2.07 -5.93 -0.25
CA ILE A 133 1.88 -4.72 0.55
C ILE A 133 2.81 -3.62 0.02
N GLU A 134 2.22 -2.48 -0.28
CA GLU A 134 2.98 -1.29 -0.62
C GLU A 134 3.77 -0.81 0.60
N ALA A 135 5.02 -0.37 0.39
CA ALA A 135 5.84 0.16 1.48
C ALA A 135 6.04 -0.85 2.63
N GLU A 136 5.99 -2.16 2.37
CA GLU A 136 6.24 -3.19 3.39
C GLU A 136 7.63 -3.06 4.01
N SER A 137 8.62 -2.72 3.19
CA SER A 137 10.00 -2.53 3.64
C SER A 137 10.29 -1.06 3.95
N PHE A 138 11.05 -0.82 5.02
CA PHE A 138 11.57 0.51 5.32
C PHE A 138 12.98 0.47 5.89
N THR A 139 13.69 1.58 5.77
CA THR A 139 14.97 1.81 6.45
C THR A 139 14.80 2.80 7.59
N TYR A 140 15.70 2.74 8.58
CA TYR A 140 15.73 3.68 9.69
C TYR A 140 16.92 4.62 9.55
N ASP A 141 16.65 5.91 9.45
CA ASP A 141 17.67 6.96 9.40
C ASP A 141 17.71 7.70 10.74
N HIS A 142 18.88 7.63 11.38
CA HIS A 142 19.09 8.27 12.67
C HIS A 142 19.61 9.71 12.55
N HIS A 143 19.95 10.18 11.35
CA HIS A 143 20.40 11.54 11.09
C HIS A 143 19.24 12.49 10.78
N ASN A 144 18.12 11.97 10.26
CA ASN A 144 16.96 12.79 9.95
C ASN A 144 16.03 12.96 11.17
N GLU A 145 15.98 14.18 11.72
CA GLU A 145 15.09 14.51 12.83
C GLU A 145 13.62 14.69 12.43
N GLN A 146 13.34 15.01 11.17
CA GLN A 146 11.98 15.19 10.64
C GLN A 146 11.30 13.86 10.34
N CYS A 147 12.04 12.91 9.77
CA CYS A 147 11.51 11.61 9.34
C CYS A 147 12.56 10.52 9.48
N ARG A 148 12.40 9.65 10.49
CA ARG A 148 13.34 8.55 10.76
C ARG A 148 13.04 7.28 9.98
N TYR A 149 11.88 7.19 9.32
CA TYR A 149 11.44 6.00 8.59
C TYR A 149 11.31 6.32 7.12
N TYR A 150 12.01 5.57 6.26
CA TYR A 150 11.87 5.70 4.82
C TYR A 150 11.35 4.40 4.23
N PHE A 151 10.13 4.42 3.72
CA PHE A 151 9.54 3.22 3.14
C PHE A 151 9.91 3.08 1.67
N GLU A 152 10.34 1.88 1.28
CA GLU A 152 10.67 1.51 -0.08
C GLU A 152 9.58 0.58 -0.64
N THR A 153 9.11 0.87 -1.85
CA THR A 153 8.32 -0.12 -2.60
C THR A 153 9.23 -0.90 -3.51
N ILE A 154 9.31 -2.20 -3.28
CA ILE A 154 10.28 -3.07 -3.95
C ILE A 154 9.59 -3.85 -5.06
N ARG A 155 10.19 -3.87 -6.26
CA ARG A 155 9.70 -4.71 -7.35
C ARG A 155 9.72 -6.18 -6.95
N PRO A 156 8.62 -6.94 -7.11
CA PRO A 156 8.58 -8.37 -6.87
C PRO A 156 9.75 -9.16 -7.49
N SER A 157 10.11 -8.84 -8.74
CA SER A 157 11.20 -9.49 -9.47
C SER A 157 12.61 -9.09 -9.02
N MET A 158 12.74 -8.09 -8.14
CA MET A 158 14.03 -7.62 -7.60
C MET A 158 14.16 -7.90 -6.11
N ILE A 159 13.14 -8.46 -5.45
CA ILE A 159 13.20 -8.80 -4.01
C ILE A 159 14.41 -9.69 -3.75
N CYS A 160 14.56 -10.75 -4.54
CA CYS A 160 15.62 -11.74 -4.42
C CYS A 160 16.83 -11.44 -5.35
N PRO A 161 18.05 -11.85 -4.98
CA PRO A 161 18.40 -12.48 -3.71
C PRO A 161 18.51 -11.47 -2.56
N TYR A 162 18.25 -11.92 -1.33
CA TYR A 162 18.40 -11.12 -0.11
C TYR A 162 18.85 -11.96 1.08
N LEU A 163 19.34 -11.29 2.13
CA LEU A 163 19.53 -11.91 3.45
C LEU A 163 18.34 -11.64 4.35
N LEU A 164 17.82 -12.69 4.98
CA LEU A 164 16.84 -12.61 6.05
C LEU A 164 17.51 -12.92 7.37
N VAL A 165 17.54 -11.94 8.27
CA VAL A 165 18.11 -12.06 9.61
C VAL A 165 16.96 -12.13 10.61
N ASN A 166 16.62 -13.34 11.04
CA ASN A 166 15.55 -13.57 12.01
C ASN A 166 16.12 -13.55 13.44
N VAL A 167 15.76 -12.51 14.19
CA VAL A 167 16.18 -12.28 15.59
C VAL A 167 15.10 -12.76 16.55
N GLY A 168 15.09 -14.07 16.76
CA GLY A 168 14.27 -14.74 17.77
C GLY A 168 15.05 -14.94 19.08
N THR A 169 14.91 -16.12 19.69
CA THR A 169 15.67 -16.50 20.90
C THR A 169 17.17 -16.44 20.63
N GLY A 170 17.61 -17.01 19.51
CA GLY A 170 18.90 -16.74 18.88
C GLY A 170 18.71 -15.95 17.59
N VAL A 171 19.75 -15.90 16.77
CA VAL A 171 19.68 -15.31 15.43
C VAL A 171 19.95 -16.37 14.37
N SER A 172 19.12 -16.41 13.34
CA SER A 172 19.38 -17.21 12.14
C SER A 172 19.46 -16.30 10.92
N VAL A 173 20.43 -16.58 10.07
CA VAL A 173 20.69 -15.82 8.84
C VAL A 173 20.43 -16.74 7.65
N PHE A 174 19.53 -16.33 6.78
CA PHE A 174 19.15 -17.06 5.58
C PHE A 174 19.49 -16.24 4.35
N ARG A 175 20.06 -16.88 3.34
CA ARG A 175 20.07 -16.35 1.98
C ARG A 175 18.86 -16.87 1.25
N VAL A 176 18.05 -15.96 0.73
CA VAL A 176 16.81 -16.27 0.02
C VAL A 176 16.99 -15.91 -1.45
N ASP A 177 16.88 -16.91 -2.33
CA ASP A 177 16.93 -16.74 -3.78
C ASP A 177 15.52 -16.76 -4.41
N SER A 178 14.55 -17.45 -3.78
CA SER A 178 13.13 -17.48 -4.17
C SER A 178 12.25 -18.05 -3.05
N ASP A 179 10.93 -18.14 -3.24
CA ASP A 179 9.98 -18.68 -2.24
C ASP A 179 10.31 -20.11 -1.78
N CYS A 180 10.92 -20.90 -2.66
CA CYS A 180 11.23 -22.31 -2.41
C CYS A 180 12.74 -22.59 -2.43
N LYS A 181 13.57 -21.56 -2.62
CA LYS A 181 15.03 -21.70 -2.67
C LYS A 181 15.68 -20.73 -1.70
N TYR A 182 16.09 -21.25 -0.57
CA TYR A 182 16.80 -20.52 0.46
C TYR A 182 17.73 -21.47 1.24
N GLU A 183 18.76 -20.90 1.87
CA GLU A 183 19.73 -21.64 2.65
C GLU A 183 20.06 -20.91 3.96
N ARG A 184 20.20 -21.65 5.07
CA ARG A 184 20.68 -21.08 6.33
C ARG A 184 22.18 -20.92 6.25
N VAL A 185 22.63 -19.70 5.98
CA VAL A 185 24.04 -19.36 5.79
C VAL A 185 24.76 -19.13 7.12
N GLY A 186 24.03 -18.88 8.21
CA GLY A 186 24.63 -18.60 9.50
C GLY A 186 23.66 -18.38 10.65
N GLY A 187 24.19 -17.90 11.76
CA GLY A 187 23.43 -17.52 12.95
C GLY A 187 24.32 -17.17 14.14
N SER A 188 23.68 -16.79 15.23
CA SER A 188 24.31 -16.45 16.51
C SER A 188 23.43 -16.90 17.68
N SER A 189 24.03 -17.28 18.80
CA SER A 189 23.28 -17.50 20.06
C SER A 189 22.94 -16.18 20.78
N LEU A 190 23.55 -15.07 20.37
CA LEU A 190 23.32 -13.74 20.92
C LEU A 190 22.09 -13.09 20.26
N GLY A 191 20.90 -13.59 20.60
CA GLY A 191 19.61 -13.04 20.17
C GLY A 191 18.78 -12.49 21.33
N GLY A 192 17.46 -12.44 21.16
CA GLY A 192 16.55 -11.92 22.16
C GLY A 192 16.46 -12.77 23.43
N GLY A 193 16.73 -14.08 23.34
CA GLY A 193 16.82 -14.94 24.51
C GLY A 193 18.03 -14.62 25.39
N CYS A 194 19.15 -14.20 24.78
CA CYS A 194 20.32 -13.72 25.51
C CYS A 194 20.02 -12.40 26.23
N PHE A 195 19.38 -11.45 25.53
CA PHE A 195 18.95 -10.17 26.11
C PHE A 195 18.02 -10.39 27.32
N PHE A 196 16.97 -11.18 27.13
CA PHE A 196 16.00 -11.47 28.19
C PHE A 196 16.61 -12.25 29.35
N GLY A 197 17.38 -13.30 29.06
CA GLY A 197 18.01 -14.15 30.07
C GLY A 197 19.03 -13.40 30.93
N LEU A 198 19.94 -12.64 30.30
CA LEU A 198 20.90 -11.81 31.03
C LEU A 198 20.23 -10.62 31.71
N GLY A 199 19.22 -10.01 31.09
CA GLY A 199 18.42 -8.96 31.71
C GLY A 199 17.82 -9.44 33.03
N ASN A 200 17.14 -10.59 33.03
CA ASN A 200 16.56 -11.19 34.24
C ASN A 200 17.62 -11.41 35.33
N LEU A 201 18.81 -11.91 34.96
CA LEU A 201 19.91 -12.14 35.91
C LEU A 201 20.47 -10.83 36.48
N LEU A 202 20.50 -9.75 35.69
CA LEU A 202 21.11 -8.49 36.05
C LEU A 202 20.15 -7.57 36.82
N THR A 203 18.85 -7.60 36.54
CA THR A 203 17.86 -6.68 37.11
C THR A 203 16.79 -7.35 37.98
N SER A 204 16.68 -8.68 37.93
CA SER A 204 15.59 -9.46 38.56
C SER A 204 14.19 -9.09 38.06
N GLU A 205 14.08 -8.46 36.89
CA GLU A 205 12.79 -8.26 36.20
C GLU A 205 12.34 -9.55 35.49
N VAL A 206 11.10 -9.59 34.99
CA VAL A 206 10.53 -10.77 34.30
C VAL A 206 9.87 -10.39 32.97
N ASP A 207 9.66 -9.11 32.70
CA ASP A 207 8.89 -8.64 31.54
C ASP A 207 9.77 -7.97 30.47
N LEU A 208 9.60 -8.40 29.21
CA LEU A 208 10.42 -7.91 28.08
C LEU A 208 10.13 -6.44 27.76
N ASP A 209 8.87 -6.02 27.84
CA ASP A 209 8.49 -4.65 27.47
C ASP A 209 9.05 -3.66 28.50
N GLU A 210 9.01 -4.03 29.78
CA GLU A 210 9.63 -3.26 30.85
C GLU A 210 11.17 -3.19 30.69
N MET A 211 11.82 -4.30 30.32
CA MET A 211 13.26 -4.30 30.00
C MET A 211 13.62 -3.36 28.85
N MET A 212 12.77 -3.29 27.83
CA MET A 212 12.97 -2.39 26.69
C MET A 212 12.78 -0.93 27.10
N ARG A 213 11.77 -0.63 27.94
CA ARG A 213 11.57 0.70 28.52
C ARG A 213 12.80 1.15 29.34
N MET A 214 13.33 0.26 30.18
CA MET A 214 14.56 0.50 30.95
C MET A 214 15.75 0.81 30.03
N ALA A 215 15.90 0.06 28.93
CA ALA A 215 16.97 0.29 27.97
C ALA A 215 16.78 1.60 27.17
N GLU A 216 15.56 2.07 26.94
CA GLU A 216 15.31 3.36 26.29
C GLU A 216 15.72 4.54 27.18
N GLU A 217 15.46 4.44 28.49
CA GLU A 217 15.77 5.47 29.50
C GLU A 217 17.22 5.44 29.99
N GLY A 218 17.95 4.35 29.76
CA GLY A 218 19.29 4.14 30.30
C GLY A 218 20.45 4.79 29.54
N ASP A 219 21.56 4.99 30.26
CA ASP A 219 22.85 5.46 29.75
C ASP A 219 23.93 4.38 29.90
N HIS A 220 24.49 3.94 28.77
CA HIS A 220 25.48 2.86 28.73
C HIS A 220 26.91 3.31 29.08
N ARG A 221 27.20 4.63 29.07
CA ARG A 221 28.57 5.17 29.12
C ARG A 221 29.31 4.83 30.42
N GLN A 222 28.59 4.49 31.48
CA GLN A 222 29.16 4.04 32.75
C GLN A 222 29.65 2.58 32.72
N PHE A 223 29.08 1.76 31.83
CA PHE A 223 29.37 0.32 31.72
C PHE A 223 30.38 0.03 30.60
N ASP A 224 30.27 0.73 29.49
CA ASP A 224 31.07 0.48 28.28
C ASP A 224 32.36 1.31 28.23
N ILE A 225 33.42 0.74 27.67
CA ILE A 225 34.62 1.48 27.27
C ILE A 225 34.36 2.08 25.89
N LEU A 226 34.48 3.40 25.76
CA LEU A 226 34.37 4.14 24.52
C LEU A 226 35.75 4.37 23.90
N VAL A 227 35.81 4.70 22.60
CA VAL A 227 37.04 5.12 21.93
C VAL A 227 37.67 6.33 22.62
N SER A 228 36.85 7.27 23.12
CA SER A 228 37.31 8.42 23.90
C SER A 228 37.97 8.05 25.23
N ASP A 229 37.56 6.95 25.88
CA ASP A 229 38.19 6.47 27.11
C ASP A 229 39.61 5.93 26.86
N ILE A 230 39.92 5.49 25.64
CA ILE A 230 41.22 4.94 25.25
C ILE A 230 42.13 6.04 24.67
N TYR A 231 41.59 6.90 23.80
CA TYR A 231 42.38 7.85 23.02
C TYR A 231 42.19 9.33 23.43
N GLY A 232 41.37 9.61 24.45
CA GLY A 232 41.10 10.97 24.92
C GLY A 232 40.21 11.80 23.98
N GLY A 233 39.60 11.20 22.96
CA GLY A 233 38.75 11.87 21.97
C GLY A 233 38.47 11.00 20.74
N LYS A 234 38.20 11.64 19.59
CA LYS A 234 38.05 10.97 18.29
C LYS A 234 39.38 10.36 17.86
N TYR A 235 39.40 9.10 17.44
CA TYR A 235 40.60 8.49 16.88
C TYR A 235 40.68 8.78 15.37
N THR A 236 41.27 9.93 15.03
CA THR A 236 41.27 10.51 13.67
C THR A 236 41.92 9.63 12.61
N ASN A 237 42.95 8.84 12.97
CA ASN A 237 43.72 8.03 12.02
C ASN A 237 42.94 6.85 11.43
N MET A 238 41.89 6.37 12.10
CA MET A 238 41.00 5.32 11.57
C MET A 238 39.54 5.80 11.46
N GLY A 239 39.29 7.11 11.58
CA GLY A 239 37.94 7.68 11.44
C GLY A 239 36.94 7.33 12.55
N LEU A 240 37.37 6.73 13.67
CA LEU A 240 36.47 6.27 14.72
C LEU A 240 35.98 7.43 15.59
N SER A 241 34.66 7.56 15.76
CA SER A 241 34.05 8.53 16.68
C SER A 241 34.44 8.25 18.14
N GLY A 242 34.59 9.31 18.94
CA GLY A 242 34.92 9.19 20.37
C GLY A 242 33.83 8.49 21.20
N ASP A 243 32.57 8.57 20.75
CA ASP A 243 31.41 7.95 21.42
C ASP A 243 31.17 6.49 20.98
N LEU A 244 32.00 5.97 20.07
CA LEU A 244 31.90 4.58 19.62
C LEU A 244 32.30 3.63 20.76
N ILE A 245 31.52 2.57 20.98
CA ILE A 245 31.85 1.53 21.96
C ILE A 245 33.06 0.73 21.45
N ALA A 246 34.15 0.76 22.22
CA ALA A 246 35.35 -0.04 21.98
C ALA A 246 35.29 -1.39 22.71
N GLY A 247 34.63 -1.45 23.87
CA GLY A 247 34.44 -2.70 24.64
C GLY A 247 33.21 -2.67 25.53
N SER A 248 32.21 -3.49 25.20
CA SER A 248 30.97 -3.62 25.99
C SER A 248 31.25 -4.15 27.39
N PHE A 249 30.64 -3.54 28.41
CA PHE A 249 30.86 -3.83 29.84
C PHE A 249 32.33 -3.73 30.33
N GLY A 250 33.23 -3.17 29.51
CA GLY A 250 34.66 -3.19 29.81
C GLY A 250 35.05 -2.42 31.09
N LYS A 251 34.27 -1.39 31.48
CA LYS A 251 34.52 -0.65 32.73
C LYS A 251 34.25 -1.52 33.95
N CYS A 252 33.30 -2.44 33.86
CA CYS A 252 32.92 -3.36 34.93
C CYS A 252 33.98 -4.45 35.22
N ALA A 253 35.07 -4.53 34.45
CA ALA A 253 36.20 -5.41 34.76
C ALA A 253 36.86 -5.07 36.11
N ARG A 254 36.70 -3.82 36.60
CA ARG A 254 37.12 -3.42 37.94
C ARG A 254 36.01 -3.73 38.93
N LYS A 255 36.25 -4.70 39.82
CA LYS A 255 35.24 -5.17 40.80
C LYS A 255 34.66 -4.05 41.66
N CYS A 256 35.49 -3.14 42.18
CA CYS A 256 35.03 -2.01 42.98
C CYS A 256 34.01 -1.15 42.21
N LEU A 257 34.31 -0.79 40.96
CA LEU A 257 33.40 -0.01 40.12
C LEU A 257 32.11 -0.78 39.81
N ALA A 258 32.19 -2.09 39.56
CA ALA A 258 31.00 -2.91 39.33
C ALA A 258 30.10 -2.98 40.58
N ASP A 259 30.68 -3.07 41.77
CA ASP A 259 29.94 -3.07 43.04
C ASP A 259 29.34 -1.67 43.33
N ASP A 260 30.07 -0.59 43.03
CA ASP A 260 29.57 0.79 43.16
C ASP A 260 28.39 1.06 42.21
N LEU A 261 28.49 0.63 40.94
CA LEU A 261 27.44 0.80 39.94
C LEU A 261 26.14 0.09 40.35
N LYS A 262 26.21 -1.09 40.98
CA LYS A 262 25.02 -1.81 41.46
C LYS A 262 24.24 -1.05 42.53
N ASN A 263 24.91 -0.14 43.24
CA ASN A 263 24.27 0.71 44.25
C ASN A 263 23.73 2.02 43.66
N CYS A 264 23.99 2.32 42.38
CA CYS A 264 23.44 3.50 41.73
C CYS A 264 21.93 3.34 41.49
N PRO A 265 21.12 4.40 41.70
CA PRO A 265 19.67 4.36 41.47
C PRO A 265 19.31 3.91 40.04
N ASP A 266 20.07 4.37 39.04
CA ASP A 266 19.80 4.11 37.62
C ASP A 266 20.46 2.83 37.08
N TYR A 267 21.02 1.98 37.97
CA TYR A 267 21.75 0.76 37.60
C TYR A 267 20.97 -0.10 36.60
N LYS A 268 19.69 -0.36 36.88
CA LYS A 268 18.83 -1.21 36.05
C LYS A 268 18.68 -0.64 34.64
N ASN A 269 18.38 0.64 34.50
CA ASN A 269 18.23 1.28 33.20
C ASN A 269 19.55 1.25 32.41
N ASN A 270 20.65 1.63 33.07
CA ASN A 270 21.97 1.75 32.44
C ASN A 270 22.55 0.39 32.02
N VAL A 271 22.40 -0.65 32.86
CA VAL A 271 22.85 -2.01 32.53
C VAL A 271 22.05 -2.60 31.39
N MET A 272 20.73 -2.36 31.35
CA MET A 272 19.86 -2.80 30.25
C MET A 272 20.20 -2.09 28.94
N ARG A 273 20.52 -0.79 28.98
CA ARG A 273 20.99 -0.04 27.81
C ARG A 273 22.26 -0.65 27.23
N SER A 274 23.28 -0.87 28.05
CA SER A 274 24.57 -1.45 27.62
C SER A 274 24.36 -2.86 27.05
N LEU A 275 23.53 -3.68 27.71
CA LEU A 275 23.20 -5.04 27.25
C LEU A 275 22.53 -5.03 25.86
N LEU A 276 21.55 -4.14 25.66
CA LEU A 276 20.85 -4.03 24.40
C LEU A 276 21.80 -3.59 23.28
N LEU A 277 22.62 -2.56 23.53
CA LEU A 277 23.59 -2.06 22.54
C LEU A 277 24.63 -3.13 22.18
N MET A 278 25.12 -3.90 23.15
CA MET A 278 26.06 -5.00 22.90
C MET A 278 25.46 -6.03 21.93
N ILE A 279 24.22 -6.46 22.18
CA ILE A 279 23.54 -7.46 21.35
C ILE A 279 23.20 -6.88 19.98
N SER A 280 22.58 -5.70 19.91
CA SER A 280 22.17 -5.09 18.65
C SER A 280 23.35 -4.73 17.74
N ASN A 281 24.46 -4.19 18.30
CA ASN A 281 25.67 -3.91 17.52
C ASN A 281 26.31 -5.21 16.99
N SER A 282 26.34 -6.26 17.81
CA SER A 282 26.85 -7.57 17.38
C SER A 282 26.01 -8.11 16.21
N ILE A 283 24.68 -7.99 16.30
CA ILE A 283 23.74 -8.38 15.24
C ILE A 283 24.00 -7.62 13.95
N GLY A 284 24.08 -6.29 14.00
CA GLY A 284 24.39 -5.47 12.83
C GLY A 284 25.73 -5.84 12.18
N GLN A 285 26.77 -6.03 13.00
CA GLN A 285 28.10 -6.38 12.52
C GLN A 285 28.13 -7.72 11.79
N PHE A 286 27.63 -8.81 12.39
CA PHE A 286 27.68 -10.09 11.69
C PHE A 286 26.72 -10.14 10.50
N ALA A 287 25.56 -9.46 10.56
CA ALA A 287 24.64 -9.39 9.43
C ALA A 287 25.33 -8.78 8.20
N PHE A 288 26.09 -7.71 8.39
CA PHE A 288 26.95 -7.13 7.36
C PHE A 288 28.01 -8.11 6.84
N LEU A 289 28.71 -8.83 7.72
CA LEU A 289 29.72 -9.81 7.30
C LEU A 289 29.11 -10.95 6.45
N TYR A 290 27.93 -11.45 6.82
CA TYR A 290 27.21 -12.42 5.98
C TYR A 290 26.77 -11.79 4.66
N ALA A 291 26.32 -10.54 4.65
CA ALA A 291 25.92 -9.84 3.42
C ALA A 291 27.08 -9.70 2.44
N GLN A 292 28.27 -9.38 2.93
CA GLN A 292 29.49 -9.37 2.12
C GLN A 292 29.84 -10.76 1.59
N ARG A 293 29.77 -11.79 2.44
CA ARG A 293 30.09 -13.17 2.04
C ARG A 293 29.14 -13.69 0.96
N GLU A 294 27.85 -13.45 1.14
CA GLU A 294 26.79 -13.90 0.22
C GLU A 294 26.59 -12.95 -0.98
N LYS A 295 27.32 -11.83 -1.02
CA LYS A 295 27.25 -10.80 -2.08
C LYS A 295 25.84 -10.26 -2.30
N THR A 296 25.14 -10.00 -1.20
CA THR A 296 23.78 -9.45 -1.20
C THR A 296 23.79 -8.03 -0.67
N ASN A 297 23.09 -7.12 -1.34
CA ASN A 297 23.00 -5.71 -0.90
C ASN A 297 21.76 -5.42 -0.06
N ARG A 298 20.93 -6.43 0.21
CA ARG A 298 19.65 -6.30 0.92
C ARG A 298 19.60 -7.23 2.10
N ILE A 299 19.44 -6.64 3.28
CA ILE A 299 19.36 -7.35 4.56
C ILE A 299 18.02 -6.98 5.18
N TYR A 300 17.09 -7.91 5.22
CA TYR A 300 15.83 -7.75 5.95
C TYR A 300 15.96 -8.34 7.34
N PHE A 301 15.51 -7.58 8.32
CA PHE A 301 15.47 -7.98 9.71
C PHE A 301 14.03 -8.34 10.09
N ASP A 302 13.87 -9.53 10.67
CA ASP A 302 12.63 -10.04 11.25
C ASP A 302 12.92 -10.51 12.68
N GLY A 303 11.89 -10.85 13.45
CA GLY A 303 11.99 -11.43 14.77
C GLY A 303 11.43 -10.54 15.87
N PHE A 304 11.02 -11.16 16.97
CA PHE A 304 10.29 -10.49 18.04
C PHE A 304 11.11 -9.41 18.75
N LEU A 305 12.44 -9.51 18.75
CA LEU A 305 13.29 -8.56 19.48
C LEU A 305 13.29 -7.18 18.81
N ILE A 306 13.20 -7.12 17.48
CA ILE A 306 13.32 -5.87 16.71
C ILE A 306 11.99 -5.12 16.64
N ARG A 307 10.89 -5.85 16.75
CA ARG A 307 9.52 -5.37 16.67
C ARG A 307 9.28 -4.17 17.58
N ASN A 308 8.85 -3.04 17.00
CA ASN A 308 8.46 -1.81 17.70
C ASN A 308 9.55 -1.12 18.55
N HIS A 309 10.81 -1.53 18.45
CA HIS A 309 11.89 -0.96 19.26
C HIS A 309 12.84 -0.13 18.38
N ALA A 310 12.53 1.17 18.25
CA ALA A 310 13.29 2.12 17.42
C ALA A 310 14.77 2.19 17.82
N ILE A 311 15.09 1.99 19.10
CA ILE A 311 16.46 1.89 19.61
C ILE A 311 17.26 0.76 18.96
N ILE A 312 16.65 -0.40 18.73
CA ILE A 312 17.30 -1.56 18.11
C ILE A 312 17.47 -1.32 16.62
N MET A 313 16.41 -0.85 15.96
CA MET A 313 16.46 -0.50 14.53
C MET A 313 17.54 0.55 14.26
N ARG A 314 17.62 1.59 15.10
CA ARG A 314 18.67 2.60 15.07
C ARG A 314 20.07 2.00 15.19
N THR A 315 20.27 1.14 16.19
CA THR A 315 21.59 0.57 16.48
C THR A 315 22.05 -0.36 15.36
N ILE A 316 21.16 -1.21 14.85
CA ILE A 316 21.45 -2.11 13.72
C ILE A 316 21.74 -1.30 12.45
N SER A 317 20.94 -0.28 12.16
CA SER A 317 21.13 0.58 10.97
C SER A 317 22.45 1.32 11.04
N TYR A 318 22.78 1.91 12.19
CA TYR A 318 24.07 2.56 12.42
C TYR A 318 25.23 1.57 12.25
N ALA A 319 25.14 0.38 12.82
CA ALA A 319 26.20 -0.62 12.70
C ALA A 319 26.42 -1.04 11.23
N ILE A 320 25.36 -1.31 10.47
CA ILE A 320 25.47 -1.66 9.06
C ILE A 320 26.04 -0.50 8.23
N ASP A 321 25.53 0.71 8.41
CA ASP A 321 26.00 1.90 7.70
C ASP A 321 27.49 2.15 7.98
N PHE A 322 27.88 2.11 9.26
CA PHE A 322 29.26 2.28 9.71
C PHE A 322 30.22 1.23 9.12
N TRP A 323 29.91 -0.06 9.27
CA TRP A 323 30.80 -1.13 8.78
C TRP A 323 30.82 -1.24 7.25
N SER A 324 29.76 -0.81 6.58
CA SER A 324 29.66 -0.82 5.12
C SER A 324 30.14 0.48 4.45
N GLU A 325 30.58 1.48 5.22
CA GLU A 325 30.92 2.82 4.72
C GLU A 325 29.77 3.42 3.87
N GLY A 326 28.52 3.22 4.30
CA GLY A 326 27.30 3.69 3.63
C GLY A 326 26.89 2.91 2.37
N THR A 327 27.56 1.80 2.06
CA THR A 327 27.24 1.01 0.84
C THR A 327 26.08 0.03 1.03
N GLN A 328 25.68 -0.27 2.27
CA GLN A 328 24.57 -1.15 2.59
C GLN A 328 23.61 -0.51 3.59
N GLN A 329 22.36 -0.97 3.56
CA GLN A 329 21.30 -0.49 4.45
C GLN A 329 20.57 -1.66 5.11
N ALA A 330 20.19 -1.44 6.37
CA ALA A 330 19.31 -2.34 7.11
C ALA A 330 17.86 -2.08 6.71
N HIS A 331 17.17 -3.12 6.25
CA HIS A 331 15.75 -3.07 5.95
C HIS A 331 14.96 -3.77 7.04
N PHE A 332 13.86 -3.15 7.44
CA PHE A 332 12.87 -3.68 8.37
C PHE A 332 11.55 -3.88 7.62
N LEU A 333 10.65 -4.67 8.22
CA LEU A 333 9.34 -4.99 7.66
C LEU A 333 8.25 -4.39 8.54
N ARG A 334 7.12 -3.99 7.96
CA ARG A 334 5.97 -3.44 8.68
C ARG A 334 5.18 -4.52 9.42
N HIS A 335 5.15 -5.73 8.86
CA HIS A 335 4.31 -6.82 9.32
C HIS A 335 5.14 -8.06 9.71
N GLU A 336 6.35 -7.82 10.24
CA GLU A 336 7.39 -8.83 10.50
C GLU A 336 6.86 -10.00 11.32
N GLY A 337 6.24 -9.77 12.48
CA GLY A 337 5.75 -10.92 13.26
C GLY A 337 4.40 -11.51 12.84
N TYR A 338 3.95 -11.32 11.59
CA TYR A 338 2.92 -12.14 10.95
C TYR A 338 3.47 -13.04 9.83
N THR A 339 4.75 -12.93 9.47
CA THR A 339 5.38 -13.67 8.35
C THR A 339 5.18 -15.18 8.49
N SER A 340 5.54 -15.78 9.63
CA SER A 340 5.37 -17.22 9.87
C SER A 340 3.92 -17.68 9.83
N ALA A 341 2.97 -16.88 10.36
CA ALA A 341 1.54 -17.24 10.33
C ALA A 341 0.99 -17.22 8.90
N ILE A 342 1.36 -16.21 8.11
CA ILE A 342 1.01 -16.12 6.69
C ILE A 342 1.64 -17.27 5.91
N GLY A 343 2.91 -17.58 6.13
CA GLY A 343 3.58 -18.70 5.47
C GLY A 343 2.97 -20.05 5.81
N ALA A 344 2.53 -20.25 7.06
CA ALA A 344 1.79 -21.44 7.47
C ALA A 344 0.45 -21.50 6.74
N TYR A 345 -0.27 -20.37 6.66
CA TYR A 345 -1.51 -20.27 5.90
C TYR A 345 -1.32 -20.59 4.41
N LEU A 346 -0.29 -20.05 3.76
CA LEU A 346 0.02 -20.31 2.35
C LEU A 346 0.29 -21.80 2.11
N SER A 347 1.12 -22.41 2.97
CA SER A 347 1.43 -23.85 2.92
C SER A 347 0.20 -24.73 3.16
N GLY A 348 -0.84 -24.20 3.81
CA GLY A 348 -2.12 -24.89 4.00
C GLY A 348 -2.80 -25.31 2.70
N ALA A 349 -2.56 -24.61 1.59
CA ALA A 349 -3.19 -24.89 0.31
C ALA A 349 -2.88 -26.30 -0.24
N SER A 350 -1.70 -26.87 0.08
CA SER A 350 -1.32 -28.21 -0.39
C SER A 350 -2.04 -29.35 0.33
N PHE A 351 -2.71 -29.08 1.45
CA PHE A 351 -3.41 -30.10 2.24
C PHE A 351 -4.91 -30.17 1.95
N VAL A 352 -5.44 -29.21 1.19
CA VAL A 352 -6.86 -29.12 0.83
C VAL A 352 -7.09 -29.81 -0.51
N ASP A 353 -8.14 -30.64 -0.59
CA ASP A 353 -8.59 -31.20 -1.87
C ASP A 353 -9.23 -30.09 -2.72
N LEU A 354 -8.52 -29.66 -3.78
CA LEU A 354 -8.97 -28.59 -4.66
C LEU A 354 -10.28 -28.90 -5.39
N SER A 355 -10.63 -30.19 -5.57
CA SER A 355 -11.90 -30.57 -6.20
C SER A 355 -13.11 -30.30 -5.31
N GLN A 356 -12.89 -30.20 -4.00
CA GLN A 356 -13.90 -29.93 -2.98
C GLN A 356 -13.75 -28.54 -2.35
N ALA A 357 -12.62 -27.85 -2.62
CA ALA A 357 -12.32 -26.53 -2.09
C ALA A 357 -13.18 -25.45 -2.75
N GLY A 358 -14.03 -24.79 -1.95
CA GLY A 358 -14.67 -23.54 -2.36
C GLY A 358 -13.67 -22.39 -2.47
N PHE A 359 -14.08 -21.31 -3.15
CA PHE A 359 -13.27 -20.09 -3.31
C PHE A 359 -12.70 -19.59 -1.97
N GLY A 360 -11.38 -19.36 -1.95
CA GLY A 360 -10.61 -18.86 -0.81
C GLY A 360 -10.01 -19.93 0.11
N ALA A 361 -10.18 -21.22 -0.22
CA ALA A 361 -9.59 -22.34 0.51
C ALA A 361 -8.37 -22.96 -0.21
N GLY A 362 -8.10 -22.61 -1.47
CA GLY A 362 -7.03 -23.17 -2.30
C GLY A 362 -5.79 -22.26 -2.43
N TYR A 363 -5.30 -22.14 -3.66
CA TYR A 363 -4.08 -21.38 -4.02
C TYR A 363 -4.37 -19.92 -4.42
N GLU A 364 -5.56 -19.39 -4.14
CA GLU A 364 -5.93 -18.01 -4.46
C GLU A 364 -4.94 -17.01 -3.85
N ALA A 365 -4.47 -17.29 -2.63
CA ALA A 365 -3.50 -16.44 -1.95
C ALA A 365 -2.14 -16.35 -2.66
N GLU A 366 -1.73 -17.41 -3.36
CA GLU A 366 -0.46 -17.42 -4.12
C GLU A 366 -0.63 -16.86 -5.54
N ARG A 367 -1.82 -17.00 -6.11
CA ARG A 367 -2.10 -16.62 -7.51
C ARG A 367 -2.57 -15.18 -7.67
N LEU A 368 -3.38 -14.68 -6.75
CA LEU A 368 -4.05 -13.39 -6.84
C LEU A 368 -3.29 -12.30 -6.07
N SER A 369 -3.57 -11.05 -6.41
CA SER A 369 -2.97 -9.92 -5.72
C SER A 369 -3.77 -9.52 -4.48
N TRP A 370 -3.05 -9.10 -3.44
CA TRP A 370 -3.62 -8.66 -2.17
C TRP A 370 -3.24 -7.21 -1.88
N ARG A 371 -4.09 -6.51 -1.13
CA ARG A 371 -3.86 -5.14 -0.66
C ARG A 371 -4.19 -5.02 0.82
N GLU A 372 -3.56 -4.06 1.47
CA GLU A 372 -3.83 -3.72 2.87
C GLU A 372 -5.22 -3.10 3.01
N TYR A 373 -5.96 -3.53 4.04
CA TYR A 373 -7.28 -3.02 4.38
C TYR A 373 -7.19 -2.18 5.67
N TYR A 374 -6.80 -0.91 5.50
CA TYR A 374 -6.37 0.01 6.55
C TYR A 374 -7.36 0.16 7.71
N SER A 375 -8.65 0.19 7.43
CA SER A 375 -9.70 0.35 8.44
C SER A 375 -9.90 -0.89 9.34
N GLY A 376 -9.50 -2.05 8.83
CA GLY A 376 -9.56 -3.32 9.54
C GLY A 376 -8.34 -3.60 10.40
N CYS A 377 -7.19 -3.01 10.04
CA CYS A 377 -5.97 -3.12 10.81
C CYS A 377 -6.15 -2.43 12.17
N SER A 378 -5.83 -3.14 13.26
CA SER A 378 -5.73 -2.50 14.58
C SER A 378 -4.73 -1.37 14.46
N GLU A 379 -5.06 -0.19 15.01
CA GLU A 379 -4.21 1.01 15.04
C GLU A 379 -2.75 0.63 14.87
N LEU A 380 -2.22 0.79 13.66
CA LEU A 380 -0.79 0.60 13.39
C LEU A 380 0.02 1.75 14.02
N GLY A 381 -0.44 2.26 15.18
CA GLY A 381 0.34 2.99 16.17
C GLY A 381 1.42 2.11 16.83
N ARG A 382 1.96 1.13 16.10
CA ARG A 382 3.09 0.29 16.47
C ARG A 382 4.41 0.79 15.89
N PHE A 383 4.40 1.67 14.89
CA PHE A 383 5.61 2.37 14.41
C PHE A 383 5.97 3.63 15.22
N VAL A 384 5.03 4.10 16.05
CA VAL A 384 5.31 5.07 17.11
C VAL A 384 5.33 4.29 18.41
N PRO A 385 6.38 4.40 19.24
CA PRO A 385 6.46 3.72 20.52
C PRO A 385 5.31 4.19 21.42
N THR A 386 4.19 3.48 21.38
CA THR A 386 3.07 3.69 22.30
C THR A 386 2.65 2.34 22.84
N ALA A 387 3.29 2.01 23.96
CA ALA A 387 2.98 1.01 24.96
C ALA A 387 2.82 -0.46 24.48
N PRO A 388 3.22 -1.43 25.32
CA PRO A 388 2.88 -2.82 25.09
C PRO A 388 1.37 -3.03 25.05
N LEU A 389 0.93 -4.23 24.66
CA LEU A 389 -0.47 -4.65 24.80
C LEU A 389 -0.90 -4.35 26.25
N SER A 390 -1.63 -3.25 26.46
CA SER A 390 -1.98 -2.79 27.79
C SER A 390 -2.85 -3.84 28.48
N MET A 391 -2.85 -3.83 29.82
CA MET A 391 -3.62 -4.74 30.67
C MET A 391 -5.10 -4.79 30.21
N GLY A 392 -5.46 -5.86 29.48
CA GLY A 392 -6.75 -6.06 28.80
C GLY A 392 -6.58 -6.96 27.55
N PHE A 393 -7.68 -7.44 26.94
CA PHE A 393 -7.61 -8.18 25.67
C PHE A 393 -7.26 -7.20 24.54
N THR A 394 -5.97 -7.02 24.30
CA THR A 394 -5.43 -6.21 23.22
C THR A 394 -4.79 -7.16 22.21
N ALA A 395 -5.29 -7.17 20.96
CA ALA A 395 -4.75 -8.01 19.90
C ALA A 395 -4.26 -7.14 18.74
N GLY A 396 -3.14 -7.53 18.13
CA GLY A 396 -2.74 -6.97 16.86
C GLY A 396 -3.60 -7.59 15.75
N VAL A 397 -4.08 -6.77 14.82
CA VAL A 397 -4.87 -7.23 13.66
C VAL A 397 -4.29 -6.62 12.40
N LEU A 398 -3.93 -7.47 11.45
CA LEU A 398 -3.64 -7.13 10.07
C LEU A 398 -4.76 -7.71 9.20
N GLU A 399 -5.38 -6.87 8.37
CA GLU A 399 -6.39 -7.28 7.40
C GLU A 399 -5.90 -7.01 5.98
N LEU A 400 -5.96 -8.05 5.14
CA LEU A 400 -5.68 -7.96 3.71
C LEU A 400 -6.92 -8.34 2.92
N GLU A 401 -7.20 -7.60 1.85
CA GLU A 401 -8.27 -7.92 0.92
C GLU A 401 -7.69 -8.41 -0.41
N CYS A 402 -8.23 -9.52 -0.92
CA CYS A 402 -7.91 -10.03 -2.24
C CYS A 402 -8.53 -9.15 -3.32
N ALA A 403 -7.74 -8.76 -4.32
CA ALA A 403 -8.22 -8.00 -5.47
C ALA A 403 -9.01 -8.87 -6.48
N GLU A 404 -8.98 -10.19 -6.33
CA GLU A 404 -9.59 -11.17 -7.26
C GLU A 404 -9.06 -11.12 -8.69
N ILE A 405 -7.96 -10.41 -8.90
CA ILE A 405 -7.25 -10.26 -10.17
C ILE A 405 -5.74 -10.34 -9.93
N ILE A 406 -4.99 -10.56 -11.00
CA ILE A 406 -3.53 -10.53 -10.99
C ILE A 406 -3.09 -9.13 -11.41
N LEU A 407 -2.49 -8.40 -10.49
CA LEU A 407 -1.89 -7.09 -10.71
C LEU A 407 -0.39 -7.24 -10.96
N ARG A 408 0.11 -6.55 -11.97
CA ARG A 408 1.51 -6.53 -12.40
C ARG A 408 1.95 -5.10 -12.75
N PRO A 409 3.25 -4.81 -12.67
CA PRO A 409 3.77 -3.53 -13.14
C PRO A 409 3.45 -3.29 -14.61
N PHE A 410 3.06 -2.07 -14.94
CA PHE A 410 2.76 -1.65 -16.30
C PHE A 410 3.99 -1.84 -17.20
N PRO A 411 3.85 -2.50 -18.37
CA PRO A 411 5.00 -2.98 -19.14
C PRO A 411 5.83 -1.87 -19.79
N LEU A 412 5.24 -0.69 -20.01
CA LEU A 412 5.89 0.43 -20.72
C LEU A 412 6.55 1.45 -19.79
N LEU A 413 6.60 1.22 -18.46
CA LEU A 413 7.39 2.06 -17.56
C LEU A 413 8.88 1.97 -17.90
N ALA A 414 9.54 3.10 -18.16
CA ALA A 414 10.97 3.15 -18.50
C ALA A 414 11.89 3.06 -17.29
N GLU A 415 11.42 3.52 -16.13
CA GLU A 415 12.20 3.43 -14.90
C GLU A 415 12.10 2.02 -14.31
N ASN A 416 13.17 1.60 -13.63
CA ASN A 416 13.02 0.47 -12.74
C ASN A 416 12.02 0.86 -11.63
N LEU A 417 11.22 -0.08 -11.14
CA LEU A 417 10.23 0.24 -10.11
C LEU A 417 10.83 0.67 -8.77
N LYS A 418 12.15 0.53 -8.58
CA LYS A 418 12.83 1.10 -7.41
C LYS A 418 12.87 2.63 -7.48
N VAL A 419 12.95 3.18 -8.69
CA VAL A 419 12.99 4.63 -8.94
C VAL A 419 11.59 5.19 -9.17
N TYR A 420 10.70 4.41 -9.82
CA TYR A 420 9.32 4.85 -10.04
C TYR A 420 8.56 5.02 -8.71
N LYS A 421 8.20 6.27 -8.41
CA LYS A 421 7.29 6.66 -7.35
C LYS A 421 6.05 7.27 -8.01
N PRO A 422 4.85 6.69 -7.85
CA PRO A 422 3.65 7.26 -8.45
C PRO A 422 3.38 8.64 -7.83
N ASP A 423 3.41 8.75 -6.50
CA ASP A 423 3.03 9.96 -5.78
C ASP A 423 4.06 11.08 -5.91
N VAL A 424 3.59 12.28 -6.24
CA VAL A 424 4.43 13.49 -6.38
C VAL A 424 4.83 14.09 -5.03
N ALA A 425 3.97 13.95 -4.02
CA ALA A 425 4.20 14.50 -2.69
C ALA A 425 4.26 13.38 -1.64
N ASP A 426 5.31 13.40 -0.83
CA ASP A 426 5.49 12.54 0.33
C ASP A 426 5.11 13.31 1.60
N LEU A 427 3.90 13.04 2.12
CA LEU A 427 3.36 13.73 3.30
C LEU A 427 4.05 13.32 4.59
N ASN A 428 4.90 12.29 4.57
CA ASN A 428 5.73 11.96 5.73
C ASN A 428 6.84 13.00 5.94
N LEU A 429 7.49 13.40 4.85
CA LEU A 429 8.58 14.40 4.84
C LEU A 429 8.05 15.83 4.88
N ASP A 430 6.83 16.03 4.38
CA ASP A 430 6.26 17.35 4.16
C ASP A 430 5.10 17.67 5.13
N GLY A 431 5.45 18.20 6.30
CA GLY A 431 4.49 18.50 7.36
C GLY A 431 3.45 19.55 6.97
N GLU A 432 3.82 20.54 6.16
CA GLU A 432 2.90 21.58 5.67
C GLU A 432 1.89 21.00 4.69
N ALA A 433 2.35 20.22 3.71
CA ALA A 433 1.48 19.51 2.79
C ALA A 433 0.52 18.57 3.54
N ARG A 434 1.03 17.83 4.52
CA ARG A 434 0.23 16.92 5.33
C ARG A 434 -0.91 17.65 6.01
N GLU A 435 -0.64 18.76 6.69
CA GLU A 435 -1.69 19.52 7.39
C GLU A 435 -2.70 20.15 6.41
N PHE A 436 -2.25 20.65 5.26
CA PHE A 436 -3.14 21.14 4.21
C PHE A 436 -4.13 20.06 3.73
N TRP A 437 -3.62 18.87 3.39
CA TRP A 437 -4.43 17.78 2.88
C TRP A 437 -5.39 17.25 3.96
N LEU A 438 -4.91 17.04 5.19
CA LEU A 438 -5.77 16.60 6.30
C LEU A 438 -6.95 17.56 6.52
N ARG A 439 -6.71 18.87 6.56
CA ARG A 439 -7.79 19.87 6.67
C ARG A 439 -8.74 19.84 5.48
N THR A 440 -8.21 19.63 4.28
CA THR A 440 -9.02 19.52 3.05
C THR A 440 -9.95 18.30 3.14
N PHE A 441 -9.44 17.15 3.56
CA PHE A 441 -10.23 15.95 3.78
C PHE A 441 -11.26 16.10 4.90
N GLU A 442 -10.93 16.78 6.00
CA GLU A 442 -11.88 17.08 7.08
C GLU A 442 -13.05 17.95 6.61
N LYS A 443 -12.77 19.01 5.82
CA LYS A 443 -13.81 19.85 5.21
C LYS A 443 -14.65 19.11 4.18
N SER A 444 -14.07 18.13 3.48
CA SER A 444 -14.75 17.35 2.44
C SER A 444 -15.84 16.41 2.97
N VAL A 445 -15.81 16.07 4.28
CA VAL A 445 -16.65 15.01 4.86
C VAL A 445 -18.14 15.27 4.71
N ASP A 446 -18.57 16.52 4.84
CA ASP A 446 -19.98 16.91 4.69
C ASP A 446 -20.49 16.67 3.27
N SER A 447 -19.69 17.04 2.26
CA SER A 447 -20.03 16.84 0.86
C SER A 447 -20.08 15.34 0.51
N VAL A 448 -19.08 14.56 0.95
CA VAL A 448 -19.04 13.11 0.72
C VAL A 448 -20.23 12.41 1.39
N THR A 449 -20.56 12.81 2.62
CA THR A 449 -21.73 12.36 3.38
C THR A 449 -23.03 12.62 2.60
N LYS A 450 -23.19 13.83 2.06
CA LYS A 450 -24.36 14.20 1.24
C LYS A 450 -24.47 13.30 0.01
N LYS A 451 -23.38 13.09 -0.72
CA LYS A 451 -23.35 12.21 -1.91
C LYS A 451 -23.71 10.75 -1.58
N ALA A 452 -23.14 10.21 -0.50
CA ALA A 452 -23.49 8.87 -0.02
C ALA A 452 -24.98 8.71 0.33
N LEU A 453 -25.61 9.74 0.93
CA LEU A 453 -27.05 9.73 1.19
C LEU A 453 -27.88 9.81 -0.10
N GLU A 454 -27.47 10.64 -1.06
CA GLU A 454 -28.13 10.77 -2.36
C GLU A 454 -28.08 9.47 -3.16
N SER A 455 -26.97 8.73 -3.12
CA SER A 455 -26.82 7.47 -3.85
C SER A 455 -27.72 6.36 -3.31
N GLN A 456 -28.09 6.41 -2.03
CA GLN A 456 -28.94 5.42 -1.37
C GLN A 456 -30.17 6.04 -0.69
N ALA A 457 -30.77 7.05 -1.31
CA ALA A 457 -31.90 7.81 -0.75
C ALA A 457 -33.12 6.95 -0.34
N SER A 458 -33.27 5.75 -0.92
CA SER A 458 -34.35 4.82 -0.59
C SER A 458 -34.08 3.93 0.64
N CYS A 459 -32.87 3.99 1.22
CA CYS A 459 -32.43 3.13 2.31
C CYS A 459 -32.56 3.83 3.67
N SER A 460 -33.41 3.31 4.56
CA SER A 460 -33.63 3.89 5.89
C SER A 460 -32.40 3.87 6.80
N SER A 461 -31.48 2.92 6.61
CA SER A 461 -30.25 2.83 7.42
C SER A 461 -29.12 3.73 6.91
N ALA A 462 -29.28 4.41 5.77
CA ALA A 462 -28.21 5.23 5.17
C ALA A 462 -27.73 6.33 6.13
N VAL A 463 -28.66 7.02 6.80
CA VAL A 463 -28.35 8.11 7.74
C VAL A 463 -27.45 7.62 8.89
N GLN A 464 -27.80 6.50 9.52
CA GLN A 464 -27.02 5.96 10.64
C GLN A 464 -25.62 5.52 10.18
N ARG A 465 -25.52 4.84 9.03
CA ARG A 465 -24.24 4.34 8.50
C ARG A 465 -23.29 5.47 8.09
N VAL A 466 -23.81 6.57 7.55
CA VAL A 466 -23.01 7.75 7.25
C VAL A 466 -22.44 8.40 8.52
N GLN A 467 -23.18 8.41 9.63
CA GLN A 467 -22.64 8.91 10.90
C GLN A 467 -21.48 8.04 11.41
N VAL A 468 -21.62 6.71 11.30
CA VAL A 468 -20.52 5.78 11.63
C VAL A 468 -19.30 6.01 10.73
N PHE A 469 -19.50 6.22 9.43
CA PHE A 469 -18.43 6.61 8.51
C PHE A 469 -17.74 7.91 8.96
N ARG A 470 -18.53 8.96 9.25
CA ARG A 470 -18.01 10.27 9.66
C ARG A 470 -17.11 10.16 10.89
N GLU A 471 -17.61 9.53 11.95
CA GLU A 471 -16.87 9.35 13.20
C GLU A 471 -15.57 8.57 12.98
N LYS A 472 -15.63 7.45 12.26
CA LYS A 472 -14.45 6.64 11.95
C LYS A 472 -13.43 7.40 11.11
N TYR A 473 -13.87 8.07 10.04
CA TYR A 473 -12.97 8.75 9.12
C TYR A 473 -12.23 9.90 9.80
N LEU A 474 -12.95 10.74 10.57
CA LEU A 474 -12.32 11.82 11.34
C LEU A 474 -11.34 11.27 12.38
N LYS A 475 -11.66 10.15 13.06
CA LYS A 475 -10.72 9.49 13.97
C LYS A 475 -9.44 9.08 13.23
N GLN A 476 -9.54 8.52 12.03
CA GLN A 476 -8.35 8.09 11.29
C GLN A 476 -7.50 9.26 10.77
N LEU A 477 -8.13 10.35 10.33
CA LEU A 477 -7.41 11.57 9.95
C LEU A 477 -6.61 12.14 11.14
N GLN A 478 -7.20 12.12 12.35
CA GLN A 478 -6.51 12.53 13.56
C GLN A 478 -5.33 11.60 13.91
N ILE A 479 -5.48 10.29 13.72
CA ILE A 479 -4.37 9.33 13.91
C ILE A 479 -3.22 9.65 12.95
N ILE A 480 -3.49 9.93 11.67
CA ILE A 480 -2.45 10.27 10.70
C ILE A 480 -1.81 11.62 11.02
N ARG A 481 -2.57 12.58 11.58
CA ARG A 481 -2.03 13.86 12.06
C ARG A 481 -1.00 13.66 13.17
N GLU A 482 -1.32 12.82 14.16
CA GLU A 482 -0.46 12.55 15.31
C GLU A 482 0.67 11.57 14.99
N LYS A 483 0.40 10.60 14.11
CA LYS A 483 1.28 9.48 13.75
C LYS A 483 1.31 9.33 12.21
N PRO A 484 2.08 10.15 11.48
CA PRO A 484 2.05 10.19 10.01
C PRO A 484 2.40 8.85 9.35
N PHE A 485 3.19 8.02 10.03
CA PHE A 485 3.65 6.72 9.55
C PHE A 485 2.72 5.56 9.89
N ALA A 486 1.55 5.81 10.48
CA ALA A 486 0.65 4.75 10.95
C ALA A 486 0.35 3.71 9.86
N TYR A 487 0.25 4.12 8.59
CA TYR A 487 -0.04 3.22 7.47
C TYR A 487 1.13 3.11 6.48
N GLY A 488 2.36 3.38 6.92
CA GLY A 488 3.54 3.41 6.05
C GLY A 488 3.73 4.77 5.37
N ASN A 489 3.67 4.80 4.04
CA ASN A 489 3.76 6.06 3.29
C ASN A 489 2.47 6.87 3.43
N SER A 490 2.57 8.11 3.92
CA SER A 490 1.46 9.05 3.88
C SER A 490 1.50 9.84 2.58
N ASN A 491 0.46 9.71 1.77
CA ASN A 491 0.30 10.43 0.52
C ASN A 491 -1.20 10.66 0.25
N VAL A 492 -1.51 11.53 -0.71
CA VAL A 492 -2.90 11.90 -1.05
C VAL A 492 -3.71 10.68 -1.49
N ARG A 493 -3.09 9.76 -2.23
CA ARG A 493 -3.71 8.51 -2.70
C ARG A 493 -4.15 7.61 -1.55
N ASN A 494 -3.29 7.38 -0.56
CA ASN A 494 -3.60 6.53 0.59
C ASN A 494 -4.72 7.13 1.47
N LEU A 495 -4.79 8.46 1.57
CA LEU A 495 -5.90 9.16 2.25
C LEU A 495 -7.23 8.97 1.51
N LEU A 496 -7.22 9.05 0.17
CA LEU A 496 -8.38 8.78 -0.68
C LEU A 496 -8.82 7.31 -0.59
N ASP A 497 -7.87 6.38 -0.68
CA ASP A 497 -8.14 4.94 -0.56
C ASP A 497 -8.74 4.59 0.81
N LEU A 498 -8.25 5.20 1.89
CA LEU A 498 -8.80 5.05 3.24
C LEU A 498 -10.26 5.50 3.33
N ARG A 499 -10.59 6.66 2.72
CA ARG A 499 -11.97 7.16 2.66
C ARG A 499 -12.88 6.16 1.96
N GLU A 500 -12.47 5.66 0.79
CA GLU A 500 -13.26 4.69 0.01
C GLU A 500 -13.42 3.37 0.77
N GLN A 501 -12.38 2.88 1.46
CA GLN A 501 -12.49 1.68 2.30
C GLN A 501 -13.52 1.85 3.42
N LEU A 502 -13.53 3.00 4.10
CA LEU A 502 -14.47 3.29 5.18
C LEU A 502 -15.91 3.47 4.69
N LEU A 503 -16.11 4.06 3.50
CA LEU A 503 -17.42 4.10 2.84
C LEU A 503 -17.93 2.69 2.50
N ASN A 504 -17.06 1.87 1.90
CA ASN A 504 -17.37 0.48 1.56
C ASN A 504 -17.70 -0.37 2.81
N GLU A 505 -17.05 -0.14 3.95
CA GLU A 505 -17.41 -0.79 5.22
C GLU A 505 -18.83 -0.48 5.69
N GLN A 506 -19.36 0.68 5.29
CA GLN A 506 -20.71 1.13 5.60
C GLN A 506 -21.70 0.82 4.46
N ASP A 507 -21.31 -0.08 3.54
CA ASP A 507 -21.99 -0.47 2.31
C ASP A 507 -22.31 0.68 1.34
N PHE A 508 -21.52 1.76 1.36
CA PHE A 508 -21.54 2.76 0.29
C PHE A 508 -20.52 2.36 -0.77
N ASP A 509 -20.94 1.50 -1.69
CA ASP A 509 -20.12 0.98 -2.80
C ASP A 509 -19.84 2.01 -3.89
N ASP A 510 -20.78 2.93 -4.09
CA ASP A 510 -20.64 4.06 -5.01
C ASP A 510 -21.42 5.27 -4.48
N SER A 511 -20.70 6.21 -3.86
CA SER A 511 -21.30 7.43 -3.31
C SER A 511 -21.68 8.44 -4.40
N TYR A 512 -21.12 8.33 -5.60
CA TYR A 512 -21.32 9.29 -6.70
C TYR A 512 -22.22 8.73 -7.81
N LEU A 513 -22.75 7.52 -7.65
CA LEU A 513 -23.60 6.82 -8.63
C LEU A 513 -24.71 7.72 -9.19
N HIS A 514 -25.44 8.42 -8.33
CA HIS A 514 -26.54 9.28 -8.77
C HIS A 514 -26.06 10.42 -9.67
N GLN A 515 -24.99 11.11 -9.25
CA GLN A 515 -24.37 12.19 -10.01
C GLN A 515 -23.87 11.67 -11.37
N LYS A 516 -23.13 10.57 -11.38
CA LYS A 516 -22.63 9.94 -12.61
C LYS A 516 -23.75 9.59 -13.58
N ILE A 517 -24.87 9.05 -13.11
CA ILE A 517 -26.03 8.73 -13.97
C ILE A 517 -26.59 9.98 -14.65
N VAL A 518 -26.77 11.06 -13.88
CA VAL A 518 -27.31 12.33 -14.39
C VAL A 518 -26.36 12.97 -15.40
N GLU A 519 -25.07 13.07 -15.05
CA GLU A 519 -24.05 13.67 -15.92
C GLU A 519 -23.83 12.86 -17.20
N ASN A 520 -23.80 11.53 -17.11
CA ASN A 520 -23.68 10.66 -18.28
C ASN A 520 -24.88 10.83 -19.23
N ALA A 521 -26.10 10.88 -18.70
CA ALA A 521 -27.30 11.06 -19.51
C ALA A 521 -27.28 12.42 -20.25
N ALA A 522 -27.01 13.51 -19.53
CA ALA A 522 -26.94 14.85 -20.11
C ALA A 522 -25.82 14.99 -21.16
N SER A 523 -24.69 14.30 -20.96
CA SER A 523 -23.56 14.34 -21.89
C SER A 523 -23.81 13.53 -23.15
N ILE A 524 -24.48 12.37 -23.06
CA ILE A 524 -24.87 11.58 -24.24
C ILE A 524 -25.80 12.36 -25.17
N GLU A 525 -26.71 13.17 -24.63
CA GLU A 525 -27.63 13.99 -25.43
C GLU A 525 -26.89 15.04 -26.27
N GLN A 526 -25.79 15.59 -25.76
CA GLN A 526 -24.97 16.61 -26.44
C GLN A 526 -23.94 16.02 -27.40
N LEU A 527 -23.55 14.75 -27.20
CA LEU A 527 -22.44 14.11 -27.91
C LEU A 527 -22.56 14.18 -29.44
N SER A 528 -23.73 13.83 -30.00
CA SER A 528 -23.90 13.78 -31.46
C SER A 528 -23.78 15.16 -32.11
N ALA A 529 -24.26 16.22 -31.44
CA ALA A 529 -24.13 17.58 -31.93
C ALA A 529 -22.67 18.06 -31.86
N LEU A 530 -21.98 17.77 -30.76
CA LEU A 530 -20.56 18.11 -30.59
C LEU A 530 -19.66 17.42 -31.63
N LEU A 531 -19.88 16.14 -31.90
CA LEU A 531 -19.07 15.41 -32.89
C LEU A 531 -19.28 15.97 -34.32
N LYS A 532 -20.49 16.41 -34.64
CA LYS A 532 -20.79 17.06 -35.92
C LYS A 532 -20.12 18.42 -36.05
N SER A 533 -20.16 19.26 -35.00
CA SER A 533 -19.48 20.55 -35.04
C SER A 533 -17.96 20.40 -35.15
N MET A 534 -17.39 19.34 -34.59
CA MET A 534 -15.97 19.01 -34.80
C MET A 534 -15.68 18.55 -36.23
N ASP A 535 -16.62 17.89 -36.91
CA ASP A 535 -16.49 17.51 -38.32
C ASP A 535 -16.55 18.70 -39.29
N GLU A 536 -17.16 19.80 -38.87
CA GLU A 536 -17.20 21.06 -39.64
C GLU A 536 -15.84 21.78 -39.65
N ILE A 537 -14.96 21.50 -38.68
CA ILE A 537 -13.60 22.05 -38.64
C ILE A 537 -12.75 21.31 -39.69
N VAL A 538 -12.52 21.98 -40.82
CA VAL A 538 -11.78 21.42 -41.97
C VAL A 538 -10.29 21.23 -41.64
N ASP A 539 -9.68 22.22 -40.99
CA ASP A 539 -8.26 22.20 -40.65
C ASP A 539 -7.98 21.15 -39.57
N SER A 540 -7.08 20.21 -39.87
CA SER A 540 -6.80 19.08 -38.98
C SER A 540 -6.07 19.51 -37.71
N SER A 541 -5.23 20.56 -37.78
CA SER A 541 -4.49 21.10 -36.65
C SER A 541 -5.42 21.87 -35.70
N GLU A 542 -6.33 22.68 -36.23
CA GLU A 542 -7.37 23.37 -35.46
C GLU A 542 -8.30 22.37 -34.78
N ARG A 543 -8.71 21.31 -35.49
CA ARG A 543 -9.56 20.26 -34.91
C ARG A 543 -8.85 19.51 -33.79
N LEU A 544 -7.57 19.16 -33.99
CA LEU A 544 -6.74 18.52 -32.94
C LEU A 544 -6.61 19.42 -31.70
N PHE A 545 -6.42 20.72 -31.89
CA PHE A 545 -6.35 21.68 -30.79
C PHE A 545 -7.68 21.78 -30.05
N ARG A 546 -8.81 21.85 -30.77
CA ARG A 546 -10.16 21.91 -30.19
C ARG A 546 -10.50 20.67 -29.36
N VAL A 547 -10.16 19.47 -29.83
CA VAL A 547 -10.36 18.23 -29.04
C VAL A 547 -9.39 18.13 -27.87
N SER A 548 -8.18 18.68 -27.99
CA SER A 548 -7.21 18.72 -26.88
C SER A 548 -7.64 19.70 -25.77
N LYS A 549 -8.19 20.87 -26.14
CA LYS A 549 -8.88 21.76 -25.18
C LYS A 549 -10.10 21.07 -24.58
N GLY A 550 -10.86 20.29 -25.37
CA GLY A 550 -11.98 19.48 -24.89
C GLY A 550 -11.59 18.45 -23.82
N LEU A 551 -10.48 17.73 -24.04
CA LEU A 551 -9.91 16.79 -23.08
C LEU A 551 -9.58 17.47 -21.73
N LEU A 552 -9.03 18.69 -21.77
CA LEU A 552 -8.73 19.48 -20.57
C LEU A 552 -9.99 20.04 -19.90
N ALA A 553 -10.96 20.49 -20.68
CA ALA A 553 -12.21 21.07 -20.21
C ALA A 553 -13.12 20.07 -19.52
N GLY A 554 -13.15 18.83 -20.00
CA GLY A 554 -13.83 17.71 -19.36
C GLY A 554 -13.44 17.56 -17.88
N ASN A 555 -12.16 17.80 -17.60
CA ASN A 555 -11.58 17.74 -16.27
C ASN A 555 -12.01 18.89 -15.35
N VAL A 556 -12.53 20.01 -15.85
CA VAL A 556 -12.89 21.20 -15.03
C VAL A 556 -14.13 20.95 -14.17
N PHE A 557 -14.95 19.95 -14.52
CA PHE A 557 -16.25 19.67 -13.90
C PHE A 557 -16.20 18.96 -12.54
N ASP A 558 -15.01 18.78 -11.96
CA ASP A 558 -14.88 18.08 -10.69
C ASP A 558 -14.10 18.89 -9.64
N TRP A 559 -14.61 18.80 -8.40
CA TRP A 559 -14.22 19.43 -7.13
C TRP A 559 -13.16 20.57 -7.15
N GLY A 560 -13.54 21.73 -6.58
CA GLY A 560 -12.61 22.48 -5.72
C GLY A 560 -12.53 23.99 -5.89
N ALA A 561 -12.98 24.55 -7.00
CA ALA A 561 -13.10 26.00 -7.09
C ALA A 561 -14.51 26.41 -6.65
N GLU A 562 -14.64 27.15 -5.55
CA GLU A 562 -15.89 27.77 -5.12
C GLU A 562 -16.64 28.42 -6.31
N LYS A 563 -15.92 29.02 -7.26
CA LYS A 563 -16.47 29.59 -8.49
C LYS A 563 -17.10 28.57 -9.46
N VAL A 564 -16.52 27.38 -9.63
CA VAL A 564 -17.10 26.34 -10.52
C VAL A 564 -18.24 25.63 -9.81
N VAL A 565 -18.15 25.47 -8.48
CA VAL A 565 -19.27 24.98 -7.67
C VAL A 565 -20.45 25.96 -7.72
N GLU A 566 -20.24 27.27 -7.56
CA GLU A 566 -21.29 28.29 -7.73
C GLU A 566 -21.91 28.28 -9.13
N MET A 567 -21.10 28.08 -10.18
CA MET A 567 -21.58 28.00 -11.55
C MET A 567 -22.34 26.68 -11.84
N MET A 568 -21.89 25.55 -11.27
CA MET A 568 -22.56 24.24 -11.40
C MET A 568 -23.82 24.12 -10.53
N GLU A 569 -23.91 24.84 -9.42
CA GLU A 569 -25.08 24.92 -8.53
C GLU A 569 -26.17 25.88 -9.06
N SER A 570 -25.90 26.61 -10.14
CA SER A 570 -26.92 27.38 -10.86
C SER A 570 -27.94 26.44 -11.55
N ALA A 571 -29.19 26.86 -11.69
CA ALA A 571 -30.28 26.03 -12.22
C ALA A 571 -30.09 25.53 -13.67
N GLU A 572 -29.10 26.07 -14.40
CA GLU A 572 -28.81 25.73 -15.79
C GLU A 572 -27.53 24.87 -15.96
N GLY A 573 -26.71 24.69 -14.91
CA GLY A 573 -25.39 24.04 -14.98
C GLY A 573 -24.38 24.81 -15.84
N LEU A 574 -23.17 24.27 -16.02
CA LEU A 574 -22.16 24.87 -16.90
C LEU A 574 -22.09 24.09 -18.24
N PRO A 575 -22.49 24.68 -19.38
CA PRO A 575 -22.40 24.00 -20.67
C PRO A 575 -20.96 23.64 -21.03
N PHE A 576 -20.74 22.51 -21.69
CA PHE A 576 -19.40 22.04 -22.03
C PHE A 576 -18.60 23.05 -22.87
N ASP A 577 -19.24 23.77 -23.79
CA ASP A 577 -18.56 24.80 -24.58
C ASP A 577 -18.07 25.98 -23.73
N VAL A 578 -18.77 26.30 -22.63
CA VAL A 578 -18.33 27.32 -21.67
C VAL A 578 -17.10 26.82 -20.89
N ALA A 579 -17.04 25.53 -20.54
CA ALA A 579 -15.86 24.93 -19.92
C ALA A 579 -14.66 24.91 -20.87
N VAL A 580 -14.88 24.66 -22.16
CA VAL A 580 -13.81 24.74 -23.16
C VAL A 580 -13.29 26.18 -23.28
N ALA A 581 -14.19 27.17 -23.22
CA ALA A 581 -13.83 28.58 -23.28
C ALA A 581 -13.15 29.09 -22.00
N SER A 582 -13.32 28.41 -20.85
CA SER A 582 -12.66 28.78 -19.59
C SER A 582 -11.21 28.28 -19.49
N ILE A 583 -10.80 27.35 -20.36
CA ILE A 583 -9.40 26.93 -20.46
C ILE A 583 -8.55 28.13 -20.90
N PRO A 584 -7.50 28.50 -20.15
CA PRO A 584 -6.68 29.66 -20.47
C PRO A 584 -6.03 29.52 -21.85
N GLU A 585 -5.80 30.66 -22.50
CA GLU A 585 -5.01 30.70 -23.72
C GLU A 585 -3.55 30.35 -23.44
N ARG A 586 -2.87 29.82 -24.46
CA ARG A 586 -1.47 29.43 -24.38
C ARG A 586 -0.56 30.67 -24.25
N PRO A 587 0.60 30.58 -23.58
CA PRO A 587 1.22 29.36 -23.05
C PRO A 587 0.57 28.86 -21.76
N TRP A 588 0.35 27.55 -21.69
CA TRP A 588 -0.04 26.89 -20.45
C TRP A 588 1.12 26.77 -19.46
N LEU A 589 0.84 26.45 -18.19
CA LEU A 589 1.85 26.33 -17.13
C LEU A 589 2.92 25.29 -17.49
N ILE A 590 2.49 24.14 -18.01
CA ILE A 590 3.36 23.22 -18.73
C ILE A 590 2.75 23.04 -20.11
N ASP A 591 3.42 23.58 -21.14
CA ASP A 591 2.92 23.62 -22.50
C ASP A 591 3.90 22.97 -23.46
N THR A 592 3.61 21.72 -23.80
CA THR A 592 4.34 20.95 -24.83
C THR A 592 3.39 20.47 -25.91
N TYR A 593 2.31 21.24 -26.14
CA TYR A 593 1.29 20.91 -27.15
C TYR A 593 1.89 20.83 -28.55
N ASP A 594 2.75 21.78 -28.92
CA ASP A 594 3.31 21.82 -30.28
C ASP A 594 4.19 20.59 -30.57
N GLU A 595 4.88 20.07 -29.56
CA GLU A 595 5.67 18.83 -29.68
C GLU A 595 4.77 17.61 -29.89
N PHE A 596 3.64 17.56 -29.17
CA PHE A 596 2.62 16.54 -29.34
C PHE A 596 1.96 16.61 -30.73
N ALA A 597 1.51 17.78 -31.16
CA ALA A 597 0.90 17.97 -32.47
C ALA A 597 1.87 17.56 -33.60
N LYS A 598 3.13 18.02 -33.51
CA LYS A 598 4.19 17.62 -34.44
C LYS A 598 4.44 16.11 -34.44
N SER A 599 4.32 15.45 -33.29
CA SER A 599 4.49 13.99 -33.20
C SER A 599 3.44 13.23 -34.03
N LEU A 600 2.18 13.68 -33.98
CA LEU A 600 1.06 13.08 -34.71
C LEU A 600 1.17 13.34 -36.22
N ASP A 601 1.69 14.49 -36.62
CA ASP A 601 1.86 14.83 -38.04
C ASP A 601 3.05 14.11 -38.69
N GLN A 602 4.05 13.70 -37.90
CA GLN A 602 5.21 12.95 -38.39
C GLN A 602 4.89 11.50 -38.74
N LYS A 603 4.16 10.81 -37.85
CA LYS A 603 3.77 9.41 -38.05
C LYS A 603 2.54 9.10 -37.17
N PRO A 604 1.55 8.35 -37.67
CA PRO A 604 0.53 7.79 -36.80
C PRO A 604 1.14 6.83 -35.77
N TYR A 605 0.67 6.93 -34.54
CA TYR A 605 0.92 5.92 -33.51
C TYR A 605 0.21 4.62 -33.89
N ASN A 606 0.82 3.49 -33.54
CA ASN A 606 0.21 2.18 -33.72
C ASN A 606 -1.03 2.04 -32.82
N CYS A 607 -0.86 2.34 -31.53
CA CYS A 607 -1.94 2.30 -30.56
C CYS A 607 -1.68 3.25 -29.38
N ALA A 608 -2.71 3.99 -28.98
CA ALA A 608 -2.70 4.84 -27.80
C ALA A 608 -3.47 4.18 -26.64
N ALA A 609 -2.89 4.17 -25.44
CA ALA A 609 -3.56 3.78 -24.21
C ALA A 609 -3.93 5.03 -23.39
N ILE A 610 -5.22 5.26 -23.14
CA ILE A 610 -5.74 6.45 -22.45
C ILE A 610 -6.29 6.04 -21.08
N PHE A 611 -5.62 6.46 -20.00
CA PHE A 611 -6.13 6.34 -18.64
C PHE A 611 -7.04 7.52 -18.33
N VAL A 612 -8.32 7.24 -18.11
CA VAL A 612 -9.38 8.25 -17.95
C VAL A 612 -9.75 8.50 -16.49
N ASP A 613 -10.15 9.73 -16.18
CA ASP A 613 -10.55 10.24 -14.88
C ASP A 613 -12.05 10.08 -14.66
N ASN A 614 -12.87 11.08 -15.03
CA ASN A 614 -14.25 11.20 -14.58
C ASN A 614 -15.29 10.65 -15.57
N SER A 615 -16.47 10.33 -15.04
CA SER A 615 -17.68 10.13 -15.84
C SER A 615 -18.22 11.44 -16.41
N GLY A 616 -19.32 11.37 -17.16
CA GLY A 616 -20.05 12.55 -17.62
C GLY A 616 -19.36 13.25 -18.78
N ALA A 617 -19.29 14.58 -18.70
CA ALA A 617 -18.75 15.43 -19.76
C ALA A 617 -17.28 15.14 -20.03
N ASP A 618 -16.52 14.73 -19.00
CA ASP A 618 -15.11 14.40 -19.12
C ASP A 618 -14.87 13.27 -20.12
N PHE A 619 -15.41 12.09 -19.82
CA PHE A 619 -15.32 10.95 -20.71
C PHE A 619 -16.04 11.20 -22.05
N LEU A 620 -17.31 11.63 -22.03
CA LEU A 620 -18.15 11.62 -23.22
C LEU A 620 -17.87 12.81 -24.16
N LEU A 621 -17.60 14.00 -23.63
CA LEU A 621 -17.43 15.22 -24.42
C LEU A 621 -15.95 15.64 -24.54
N GLY A 622 -15.07 15.17 -23.65
CA GLY A 622 -13.63 15.36 -23.72
C GLY A 622 -12.88 14.18 -24.35
N VAL A 623 -12.87 13.03 -23.67
CA VAL A 623 -12.07 11.85 -24.06
C VAL A 623 -12.55 11.20 -25.36
N ILE A 624 -13.86 11.00 -25.54
CA ILE A 624 -14.39 10.34 -26.75
C ILE A 624 -14.09 11.13 -28.02
N PRO A 625 -14.30 12.46 -28.08
CA PRO A 625 -13.93 13.20 -29.29
C PRO A 625 -12.42 13.27 -29.55
N PHE A 626 -11.60 13.37 -28.49
CA PHE A 626 -10.14 13.27 -28.60
C PHE A 626 -9.72 11.90 -29.17
N THR A 627 -10.29 10.82 -28.65
CA THR A 627 -10.11 9.45 -29.13
C THR A 627 -10.51 9.31 -30.60
N ARG A 628 -11.66 9.88 -30.97
CA ARG A 628 -12.16 9.87 -32.36
C ARG A 628 -11.16 10.54 -33.31
N GLU A 629 -10.55 11.66 -32.93
CA GLU A 629 -9.54 12.33 -33.76
C GLU A 629 -8.25 11.49 -33.90
N LEU A 630 -7.80 10.81 -32.85
CA LEU A 630 -6.67 9.87 -32.94
C LEU A 630 -6.96 8.73 -33.93
N ILE A 631 -8.16 8.15 -33.88
CA ILE A 631 -8.57 7.07 -34.79
C ILE A 631 -8.66 7.59 -36.23
N ARG A 632 -9.17 8.81 -36.45
CA ARG A 632 -9.17 9.44 -37.79
C ARG A 632 -7.78 9.64 -38.35
N ARG A 633 -6.79 9.86 -37.47
CA ARG A 633 -5.37 9.96 -37.81
C ARG A 633 -4.67 8.59 -37.93
N GLY A 634 -5.41 7.49 -37.81
CA GLY A 634 -4.90 6.14 -38.04
C GLY A 634 -4.34 5.44 -36.80
N THR A 635 -4.57 5.98 -35.60
CA THR A 635 -4.12 5.39 -34.32
C THR A 635 -5.24 4.56 -33.69
N LYS A 636 -4.98 3.29 -33.37
CA LYS A 636 -5.91 2.51 -32.52
C LYS A 636 -5.93 3.08 -31.10
N VAL A 637 -7.02 2.93 -30.36
CA VAL A 637 -7.12 3.46 -28.99
C VAL A 637 -7.66 2.41 -28.03
N ILE A 638 -7.01 2.26 -26.88
CA ILE A 638 -7.50 1.53 -25.71
C ILE A 638 -7.84 2.56 -24.64
N ILE A 639 -9.12 2.66 -24.28
CA ILE A 639 -9.57 3.47 -23.14
C ILE A 639 -9.55 2.60 -21.89
N ILE A 640 -8.90 3.10 -20.83
CA ILE A 640 -8.63 2.39 -19.59
C ILE A 640 -9.28 3.12 -18.43
N SER A 641 -10.27 2.51 -17.81
CA SER A 641 -10.98 3.06 -16.66
C SER A 641 -10.71 2.28 -15.37
N ASN A 642 -11.32 2.70 -14.26
CA ASN A 642 -11.23 1.98 -12.99
C ASN A 642 -12.08 0.70 -13.00
N LEU A 643 -11.70 -0.30 -12.23
CA LEU A 643 -12.52 -1.50 -12.03
C LEU A 643 -13.63 -1.25 -10.99
N SER A 644 -13.34 -0.48 -9.95
CA SER A 644 -14.26 -0.18 -8.86
C SER A 644 -14.49 1.32 -8.70
N PRO A 645 -15.66 1.76 -8.22
CA PRO A 645 -15.94 3.18 -8.02
C PRO A 645 -14.94 3.84 -7.08
N ALA A 646 -14.58 5.09 -7.39
CA ALA A 646 -13.84 5.99 -6.53
C ALA A 646 -14.20 7.42 -6.97
N LEU A 647 -14.76 8.23 -6.08
CA LEU A 647 -15.37 9.51 -6.49
C LEU A 647 -16.35 9.31 -7.68
N ASN A 648 -16.44 10.29 -8.58
CA ASN A 648 -17.17 10.25 -9.84
C ASN A 648 -16.34 9.66 -11.00
N ASP A 649 -15.22 8.99 -10.72
CA ASP A 649 -14.42 8.34 -11.74
C ASP A 649 -15.24 7.34 -12.56
N LEU A 650 -14.88 7.22 -13.84
CA LEU A 650 -15.47 6.23 -14.72
C LEU A 650 -15.03 4.82 -14.31
N THR A 651 -16.01 3.92 -14.14
CA THR A 651 -15.73 2.49 -13.97
C THR A 651 -15.89 1.70 -15.27
N TYR A 652 -15.28 0.53 -15.34
CA TYR A 652 -15.34 -0.37 -16.49
C TYR A 652 -16.76 -0.84 -16.79
N GLY A 653 -17.52 -1.16 -15.74
CA GLY A 653 -18.93 -1.56 -15.89
C GLY A 653 -19.80 -0.44 -16.48
N GLU A 654 -19.56 0.80 -16.06
CA GLU A 654 -20.25 1.98 -16.61
C GLU A 654 -19.84 2.27 -18.04
N MET A 655 -18.54 2.21 -18.33
CA MET A 655 -17.98 2.39 -19.66
C MET A 655 -18.57 1.40 -20.65
N LEU A 656 -18.60 0.11 -20.33
CA LEU A 656 -19.25 -0.92 -21.15
C LEU A 656 -20.75 -0.67 -21.32
N GLY A 657 -21.43 -0.18 -20.27
CA GLY A 657 -22.84 0.22 -20.35
C GLY A 657 -23.10 1.38 -21.32
N MET A 658 -22.10 2.23 -21.59
CA MET A 658 -22.19 3.35 -22.53
C MET A 658 -21.84 2.98 -23.97
N VAL A 659 -21.12 1.88 -24.20
CA VAL A 659 -20.72 1.45 -25.56
C VAL A 659 -21.90 1.38 -26.56
N PRO A 660 -23.07 0.81 -26.23
CA PRO A 660 -24.23 0.82 -27.15
C PRO A 660 -24.72 2.24 -27.49
N LEU A 661 -24.61 3.19 -26.55
CA LEU A 661 -25.01 4.58 -26.75
C LEU A 661 -24.02 5.30 -27.68
N LEU A 662 -22.72 5.08 -27.50
CA LEU A 662 -21.67 5.61 -28.40
C LEU A 662 -21.87 5.13 -29.84
N ARG A 663 -22.16 3.83 -30.02
CA ARG A 663 -22.47 3.24 -31.34
C ARG A 663 -23.69 3.87 -32.01
N LYS A 664 -24.67 4.32 -31.22
CA LYS A 664 -25.88 4.98 -31.74
C LYS A 664 -25.62 6.46 -32.05
N ALA A 665 -24.76 7.12 -31.26
CA ALA A 665 -24.51 8.55 -31.36
C ALA A 665 -23.71 8.96 -32.61
N ASP A 666 -22.78 8.10 -33.07
CA ASP A 666 -21.92 8.39 -34.23
C ASP A 666 -21.58 7.10 -35.02
N PRO A 667 -21.87 7.05 -36.34
CA PRO A 667 -21.53 5.90 -37.18
C PRO A 667 -20.03 5.60 -37.23
N PHE A 668 -19.17 6.62 -37.15
CA PHE A 668 -17.73 6.41 -37.15
C PHE A 668 -17.27 5.70 -35.88
N LEU A 669 -17.74 6.12 -34.70
CA LEU A 669 -17.49 5.41 -33.44
C LEU A 669 -17.99 3.96 -33.47
N ARG A 670 -19.19 3.72 -34.04
CA ARG A 670 -19.71 2.35 -34.20
C ARG A 670 -18.73 1.48 -34.97
N ASP A 671 -18.30 1.95 -36.14
CA ASP A 671 -17.40 1.21 -37.01
C ASP A 671 -16.01 1.03 -36.37
N ALA A 672 -15.53 2.02 -35.60
CA ALA A 672 -14.28 1.93 -34.86
C ALA A 672 -14.34 0.87 -33.74
N ILE A 673 -15.47 0.77 -33.03
CA ILE A 673 -15.70 -0.24 -32.00
C ILE A 673 -15.81 -1.63 -32.63
N ASP A 674 -16.60 -1.77 -33.71
CA ASP A 674 -16.84 -3.06 -34.38
C ASP A 674 -15.57 -3.63 -35.04
N LYS A 675 -14.61 -2.78 -35.40
CA LYS A 675 -13.31 -3.16 -35.98
C LYS A 675 -12.17 -3.19 -34.97
N GLU A 676 -12.46 -3.06 -33.68
CA GLU A 676 -11.46 -3.01 -32.59
C GLU A 676 -10.39 -1.91 -32.79
N LEU A 677 -10.75 -0.81 -33.44
CA LEU A 677 -9.96 0.42 -33.46
C LEU A 677 -10.14 1.23 -32.18
N LEU A 678 -11.29 1.08 -31.52
CA LEU A 678 -11.59 1.60 -30.19
C LEU A 678 -11.90 0.44 -29.25
N MET A 679 -11.01 0.21 -28.30
CA MET A 679 -11.07 -0.85 -27.30
C MET A 679 -11.27 -0.27 -25.90
N PHE A 680 -11.82 -1.09 -25.01
CA PHE A 680 -12.15 -0.71 -23.64
C PHE A 680 -11.58 -1.74 -22.67
N GLU A 681 -10.78 -1.28 -21.72
CA GLU A 681 -10.13 -2.12 -20.71
C GLU A 681 -10.20 -1.44 -19.33
N HIS A 682 -9.72 -2.13 -18.30
CA HIS A 682 -9.65 -1.58 -16.94
C HIS A 682 -8.28 -1.73 -16.31
N SER A 683 -7.89 -0.73 -15.51
CA SER A 683 -6.64 -0.73 -14.76
C SER A 683 -6.61 -1.81 -13.67
N GLY A 684 -7.78 -2.22 -13.18
CA GLY A 684 -7.91 -3.09 -12.00
C GLY A 684 -7.90 -2.32 -10.67
N GLN A 685 -7.82 -0.98 -10.73
CA GLN A 685 -7.77 -0.10 -9.55
C GLN A 685 -9.16 0.45 -9.22
N GLY A 686 -9.30 0.94 -8.01
CA GLY A 686 -10.49 1.64 -7.50
C GLY A 686 -10.04 2.81 -6.65
N SER A 687 -9.21 3.66 -7.24
CA SER A 687 -8.60 4.85 -6.63
C SER A 687 -8.65 5.98 -7.66
N PRO A 688 -8.86 7.23 -7.24
CA PRO A 688 -8.78 8.39 -8.14
C PRO A 688 -7.34 8.72 -8.55
N CYS A 689 -6.36 8.04 -7.97
CA CYS A 689 -4.95 8.11 -8.35
C CYS A 689 -4.53 6.83 -9.07
N LEU A 690 -3.47 6.91 -9.88
CA LEU A 690 -3.02 5.79 -10.71
C LEU A 690 -1.66 5.27 -10.25
N ASP A 691 -1.61 4.03 -9.76
CA ASP A 691 -0.35 3.35 -9.44
C ASP A 691 0.03 2.33 -10.53
N LEU A 692 0.98 2.69 -11.40
CA LEU A 692 1.41 1.83 -12.50
C LEU A 692 2.26 0.64 -12.05
N ARG A 693 2.57 0.48 -10.75
CA ARG A 693 3.15 -0.76 -10.21
C ARG A 693 2.13 -1.89 -10.17
N ARG A 694 0.83 -1.57 -10.16
CA ARG A 694 -0.27 -2.50 -9.91
C ARG A 694 -1.38 -2.34 -10.94
N VAL A 695 -1.14 -2.86 -12.14
CA VAL A 695 -2.08 -2.83 -13.26
C VAL A 695 -2.54 -4.24 -13.61
N HIS A 696 -3.80 -4.40 -14.01
CA HIS A 696 -4.37 -5.68 -14.39
C HIS A 696 -3.54 -6.38 -15.48
N SER A 697 -3.15 -7.63 -15.23
CA SER A 697 -2.33 -8.43 -16.15
C SER A 697 -2.93 -8.57 -17.55
N THR A 698 -4.27 -8.69 -17.67
CA THR A 698 -4.94 -8.73 -18.99
C THR A 698 -4.76 -7.43 -19.77
N LEU A 699 -4.85 -6.27 -19.11
CA LEU A 699 -4.55 -4.98 -19.74
C LEU A 699 -3.08 -4.92 -20.17
N ASN A 700 -2.15 -5.36 -19.32
CA ASN A 700 -0.73 -5.38 -19.69
C ASN A 700 -0.48 -6.27 -20.93
N ARG A 701 -1.16 -7.40 -21.04
CA ARG A 701 -1.11 -8.26 -22.22
C ARG A 701 -1.62 -7.53 -23.46
N ARG A 702 -2.80 -6.91 -23.37
CA ARG A 702 -3.41 -6.13 -24.46
C ARG A 702 -2.48 -5.00 -24.94
N VAL A 703 -1.87 -4.27 -24.01
CA VAL A 703 -0.92 -3.18 -24.29
C VAL A 703 0.27 -3.67 -25.12
N LEU A 704 0.76 -4.88 -24.85
CA LEU A 704 1.85 -5.51 -25.60
C LEU A 704 1.37 -6.05 -26.96
N GLU A 705 0.21 -6.70 -27.01
CA GLU A 705 -0.39 -7.27 -28.24
C GLU A 705 -0.69 -6.17 -29.28
N GLU A 706 -1.27 -5.05 -28.85
CA GLU A 706 -1.60 -3.90 -29.71
C GLU A 706 -0.39 -2.98 -29.98
N GLN A 707 0.78 -3.31 -29.43
CA GLN A 707 2.02 -2.54 -29.60
C GLN A 707 1.84 -1.05 -29.27
N VAL A 708 1.25 -0.78 -28.11
CA VAL A 708 1.00 0.59 -27.64
C VAL A 708 2.29 1.40 -27.64
N ASP A 709 2.25 2.53 -28.34
CA ASP A 709 3.38 3.44 -28.53
C ASP A 709 3.05 4.90 -28.17
N LEU A 710 1.85 5.16 -27.66
CA LEU A 710 1.45 6.40 -26.97
C LEU A 710 0.68 6.08 -25.68
N ILE A 711 1.02 6.75 -24.58
CA ILE A 711 0.25 6.70 -23.33
C ILE A 711 -0.32 8.08 -23.05
N VAL A 712 -1.61 8.16 -22.77
CA VAL A 712 -2.26 9.39 -22.32
C VAL A 712 -2.77 9.15 -20.90
N ILE A 713 -2.38 10.02 -19.97
CA ILE A 713 -2.88 10.01 -18.60
C ILE A 713 -3.62 11.32 -18.39
N GLU A 714 -4.92 11.20 -18.18
CA GLU A 714 -5.85 12.30 -17.99
C GLU A 714 -6.28 12.34 -16.52
N GLY A 715 -6.50 13.53 -15.96
CA GLY A 715 -6.93 13.70 -14.57
C GLY A 715 -5.88 14.30 -13.64
N MET A 716 -6.29 15.22 -12.76
CA MET A 716 -5.39 15.76 -11.73
C MET A 716 -4.89 14.65 -10.79
N GLY A 717 -5.75 13.71 -10.40
CA GLY A 717 -5.36 12.58 -9.53
C GLY A 717 -4.33 11.66 -10.19
N ARG A 718 -4.58 11.26 -11.44
CA ARG A 718 -3.78 10.28 -12.18
C ARG A 718 -2.52 10.83 -12.79
N ALA A 719 -2.52 12.12 -13.20
CA ALA A 719 -1.44 12.73 -13.98
C ALA A 719 -0.60 13.76 -13.19
N LEU A 720 -1.18 14.41 -12.15
CA LEU A 720 -0.48 15.43 -11.36
C LEU A 720 -0.17 14.98 -9.93
N HIS A 721 -1.16 14.48 -9.18
CA HIS A 721 -0.89 13.91 -7.85
C HIS A 721 -0.11 12.61 -7.95
N THR A 722 -0.34 11.87 -9.03
CA THR A 722 0.46 10.72 -9.42
C THR A 722 1.02 10.88 -10.84
N ASN A 723 2.15 10.24 -11.15
CA ASN A 723 2.71 10.08 -12.51
C ASN A 723 3.23 11.32 -13.26
N LEU A 724 3.24 12.52 -12.67
CA LEU A 724 3.77 13.74 -13.33
C LEU A 724 5.22 13.55 -13.83
N TYR A 725 6.02 12.84 -13.04
CA TYR A 725 7.43 12.53 -13.33
C TYR A 725 7.64 11.11 -13.85
N ALA A 726 6.57 10.36 -14.13
CA ALA A 726 6.68 9.01 -14.65
C ALA A 726 7.23 9.02 -16.09
N HIS A 727 8.28 8.24 -16.31
CA HIS A 727 8.88 8.07 -17.63
C HIS A 727 8.48 6.73 -18.27
N PHE A 728 8.29 6.76 -19.58
CA PHE A 728 7.81 5.62 -20.37
C PHE A 728 8.77 5.27 -21.51
N LEU A 729 8.73 4.00 -21.92
CA LEU A 729 9.50 3.48 -23.05
C LEU A 729 8.99 4.03 -24.39
N CYS A 730 7.72 4.40 -24.43
CA CYS A 730 7.04 5.05 -25.54
C CYS A 730 6.71 6.52 -25.22
N ASP A 731 6.16 7.23 -26.21
CA ASP A 731 5.75 8.61 -26.01
C ASP A 731 4.59 8.67 -25.01
N SER A 732 4.50 9.75 -24.25
CA SER A 732 3.46 9.92 -23.24
C SER A 732 2.95 11.35 -23.16
N LEU A 733 1.67 11.50 -22.86
CA LEU A 733 0.98 12.77 -22.62
C LEU A 733 0.32 12.73 -21.24
N LYS A 734 0.64 13.70 -20.40
CA LYS A 734 -0.08 13.98 -19.15
C LYS A 734 -0.91 15.24 -19.36
N ALA A 735 -2.23 15.15 -19.22
CA ALA A 735 -3.15 16.25 -19.48
C ALA A 735 -4.09 16.45 -18.28
N ALA A 736 -4.00 17.61 -17.62
CA ALA A 736 -4.82 17.93 -16.46
C ALA A 736 -4.94 19.44 -16.24
N VAL A 737 -5.96 19.82 -15.47
CA VAL A 737 -6.17 21.17 -14.97
C VAL A 737 -5.95 21.17 -13.45
N ILE A 738 -5.22 22.16 -12.93
CA ILE A 738 -4.95 22.27 -11.50
C ILE A 738 -6.19 22.80 -10.78
N LYS A 739 -6.73 22.01 -9.83
CA LYS A 739 -7.98 22.34 -9.11
C LYS A 739 -7.78 22.77 -7.67
N THR A 740 -6.54 22.72 -7.17
CA THR A 740 -6.24 23.04 -5.77
C THR A 740 -5.22 24.16 -5.68
N GLN A 741 -5.46 25.14 -4.80
CA GLN A 741 -4.54 26.25 -4.56
C GLN A 741 -3.15 25.74 -4.17
N TRP A 742 -3.10 24.72 -3.31
CA TRP A 742 -1.85 24.14 -2.83
C TRP A 742 -0.96 23.58 -3.95
N LEU A 743 -1.56 22.87 -4.93
CA LEU A 743 -0.79 22.35 -6.06
C LEU A 743 -0.36 23.48 -7.00
N ALA A 744 -1.25 24.47 -7.21
CA ALA A 744 -0.96 25.64 -8.02
C ALA A 744 0.26 26.40 -7.48
N ASP A 745 0.27 26.72 -6.19
CA ASP A 745 1.35 27.44 -5.51
C ASP A 745 2.70 26.71 -5.67
N ARG A 746 2.70 25.37 -5.51
CA ARG A 746 3.92 24.56 -5.64
C ARG A 746 4.42 24.41 -7.07
N MET A 747 3.51 24.41 -8.03
CA MET A 747 3.87 24.36 -9.44
C MET A 747 4.18 25.74 -10.02
N GLY A 748 4.02 26.82 -9.23
CA GLY A 748 4.24 28.19 -9.68
C GLY A 748 3.16 28.72 -10.62
N GLY A 749 1.92 28.24 -10.47
CA GLY A 749 0.76 28.66 -11.25
C GLY A 749 -0.43 29.07 -10.38
N GLU A 750 -1.58 29.26 -11.02
CA GLU A 750 -2.86 29.59 -10.38
C GLU A 750 -3.85 28.41 -10.49
N ILE A 751 -4.94 28.44 -9.70
CA ILE A 751 -6.05 27.50 -9.92
C ILE A 751 -6.54 27.64 -11.37
N PHE A 752 -6.86 26.50 -12.00
CA PHE A 752 -7.17 26.34 -13.42
C PHE A 752 -5.99 26.46 -14.39
N SER A 753 -4.76 26.58 -13.89
CA SER A 753 -3.58 26.41 -14.73
C SER A 753 -3.58 25.02 -15.37
N VAL A 754 -3.19 24.99 -16.65
CA VAL A 754 -3.18 23.78 -17.47
C VAL A 754 -1.80 23.14 -17.45
N VAL A 755 -1.78 21.82 -17.29
CA VAL A 755 -0.61 20.98 -17.53
C VAL A 755 -0.90 20.10 -18.73
N PHE A 756 -0.22 20.38 -19.84
CA PHE A 756 -0.18 19.56 -21.04
C PHE A 756 1.26 19.15 -21.32
N LYS A 757 1.66 18.03 -20.73
CA LYS A 757 3.04 17.54 -20.69
C LYS A 757 3.20 16.31 -21.58
N PHE A 758 3.68 16.53 -22.79
CA PHE A 758 4.15 15.53 -23.72
C PHE A 758 5.63 15.25 -23.50
N GLU A 759 5.99 13.97 -23.48
CA GLU A 759 7.36 13.51 -23.33
C GLU A 759 7.62 12.38 -24.33
N ARG A 760 8.74 12.47 -25.05
CA ARG A 760 9.21 11.40 -25.94
C ARG A 760 9.68 10.18 -25.12
N GLY A 761 9.43 8.99 -25.65
CA GLY A 761 9.80 7.73 -25.03
C GLY A 761 11.32 7.58 -24.89
N LYS A 762 11.77 7.10 -23.73
CA LYS A 762 13.19 6.81 -23.47
C LYS A 762 13.56 5.48 -24.13
N ARG A 763 13.73 5.46 -25.45
CA ARG A 763 14.29 4.31 -26.18
C ARG A 763 15.77 4.16 -25.83
N ASN A 764 16.08 3.38 -24.80
CA ASN A 764 17.47 3.00 -24.51
C ASN A 764 18.02 2.15 -25.66
N GLY A 765 18.93 2.71 -26.45
CA GLY A 765 19.58 2.08 -27.62
C GLY A 765 20.40 0.81 -27.32
N SER A 766 20.52 0.41 -26.07
CA SER A 766 21.20 -0.83 -25.63
C SER A 766 20.26 -1.89 -25.04
N ASN A 767 18.96 -1.61 -24.88
CA ASN A 767 18.00 -2.49 -24.21
C ASN A 767 16.85 -2.99 -25.10
N ALA A 768 16.97 -2.87 -26.42
CA ALA A 768 16.02 -3.51 -27.34
C ALA A 768 15.92 -5.05 -27.13
N GLN A 769 16.93 -5.67 -26.49
CA GLN A 769 16.91 -7.08 -26.09
C GLN A 769 16.23 -7.37 -24.73
N ALA A 770 15.99 -6.36 -23.88
CA ALA A 770 15.33 -6.55 -22.58
C ALA A 770 13.79 -6.42 -22.66
N ILE A 771 13.26 -5.95 -23.80
CA ILE A 771 11.83 -5.79 -24.09
C ILE A 771 11.36 -6.97 -24.96
N VAL A 772 11.71 -8.19 -24.55
CA VAL A 772 10.97 -9.39 -24.94
C VAL A 772 10.62 -10.10 -23.64
N ARG A 773 9.74 -9.48 -22.84
CA ARG A 773 8.88 -10.28 -21.97
C ARG A 773 7.84 -10.87 -22.89
N SER A 774 7.88 -12.18 -23.02
CA SER A 774 6.94 -12.90 -23.88
C SER A 774 5.51 -12.63 -23.37
N VAL A 775 4.52 -12.67 -24.26
CA VAL A 775 3.10 -12.69 -23.86
C VAL A 775 2.84 -13.82 -22.86
N SER A 776 3.62 -14.91 -22.90
CA SER A 776 3.58 -16.02 -21.93
C SER A 776 4.02 -15.66 -20.51
N ASP A 777 4.71 -14.52 -20.29
CA ASP A 777 5.10 -14.06 -18.95
C ASP A 777 3.98 -13.30 -18.22
N PHE A 778 2.87 -12.95 -18.90
CA PHE A 778 1.77 -12.14 -18.38
C PHE A 778 0.43 -12.87 -18.35
#